data_AF-A0A3M6VKJ1-F1
#
_entry.id   AF-A0A3M6VKJ1-F1
#
_cell.length_a   1.000
_cell.length_b   1.000
_cell.length_c   1.000
_cell.angle_alpha   90.00
_cell.angle_beta   90.00
_cell.angle_gamma   90.00
#
_symmetry.space_group_name_H-M   'P 1'
#
loop_
_entity.id
_entity.type
_entity.pdbx_description
1 polymer ?
#
loop_
_entity_poly.entity_id
_entity_poly.type
_entity_poly.pdbx_seq_one_letter_code
_entity_poly.pdbx_strand_id
1 'polypeptide(L)'
;MMTKKAQLTGVLLLLAIIGVIVSVIVTRQASSSANKSSGDAGGRSGATDSDDSPSSKGKFAKKTKFTTSSSSSGSSSVTSDPTSGTDLYMKVSCLGCKLTSCCATAKYTLTAFAIGDWGTTVTQDSCCTRSSTFNNYDINAEDIVANIINQQASAASAPPKCILSHGDNFYWTGIDSEESRDMRFATTFEGKYDGSNIKNVPWVNVLGNHDYGGASYICSDKKGLAKCSSADELVKALSNKFSWQADYTSPNDNRWILKDHFYVYTIEDKASGVSIDIFNVDAGDASTHGAQQTCCQCYGYAKGSDTKCKNVIRGDKLCAGGDTKMFDACFDKFTEWSDDSRKQLAKEVAASNATWKIVNSHYSPYAHFDERGMKKWIEILQDSGVQLWMNGHTHGESHDYFSSLQIHFVNNGAGGGIQKESASGIPEFAKGSVEALWAYGGQEYGFMSVEASAEWLKLQYHTADDSWVFAENFKSTKVGGVATKHCWYIPIDGSNGKKCSVERDKKEAMVVMKTRIIIVGVVVVCAIAGAIVGVIVAIKSKSASTSSDDSANSSGASGSSGTKTSNSKGSSGKPVKATVTSDPTSATYSLSAFAIGDWGTTVNKDSCCSRSDTFNNYDVVAEDVVASLMNTQAGKADVKPKCVLSHGDNLYWTGVNSEDGRDYRFTTTFESKFNGDNLALIPFVNVVGNHDYGGASYICSDGDDNAECSSTDDLVTALENKFKWQQKYVSPNNNRWVLKDHFYVYTIEDKDSGVSIDIFNVDSGDADVHAAQQVCCQCYGYAKGDDKKCKGIARGDDYCCGGDTDMYDTCYAKFKEWSDDSRTQLLEKVQASNATWKIVNSHYSPSAHYAEKGMKAWFDILEKSDIHVWAYGHTHGEKHDYSESHGVHFVENGAGGGIQKESASGITTYAAKYISDNIWTYSGAEYGFFSMTASKDWLKLQYHTADDSWAFGSSIGKTTVGGVATKHCWYVPADGTKGVKCSS
;
A
#
# COMPACT_ATOMS: atom_id res chain seq x y z
N MET A 1 -18.71 63.26 26.36
CA MET A 1 -18.88 63.68 24.95
C MET A 1 -17.56 64.24 24.44
N MET A 2 -17.08 63.84 23.26
CA MET A 2 -16.11 64.66 22.49
C MET A 2 -16.87 65.49 21.47
N THR A 3 -16.41 66.71 21.17
CA THR A 3 -17.14 67.64 20.29
C THR A 3 -16.82 67.39 18.82
N LYS A 4 -17.77 67.73 17.91
CA LYS A 4 -17.64 67.47 16.46
C LYS A 4 -16.37 68.04 15.79
N LYS A 5 -15.71 69.05 16.40
CA LYS A 5 -14.42 69.55 15.91
C LYS A 5 -13.29 68.52 16.03
N ALA A 6 -13.25 67.70 17.09
CA ALA A 6 -12.17 66.73 17.30
C ALA A 6 -12.13 65.64 16.22
N GLN A 7 -13.30 65.14 15.80
CA GLN A 7 -13.40 64.13 14.73
C GLN A 7 -12.97 64.69 13.37
N LEU A 8 -13.31 65.95 13.07
CA LEU A 8 -12.94 66.57 11.79
C LEU A 8 -11.42 66.79 11.67
N THR A 9 -10.76 67.22 12.76
CA THR A 9 -9.30 67.36 12.80
C THR A 9 -8.59 66.02 12.64
N GLY A 10 -9.12 64.95 13.25
CA GLY A 10 -8.55 63.59 13.12
C GLY A 10 -8.56 63.06 11.69
N VAL A 11 -9.67 63.25 10.96
CA VAL A 11 -9.78 62.84 9.54
C VAL A 11 -8.84 63.65 8.65
N LEU A 12 -8.72 64.96 8.88
CA LEU A 12 -7.78 65.82 8.13
C LEU A 12 -6.31 65.43 8.38
N LEU A 13 -5.96 65.05 9.62
CA LEU A 13 -4.61 64.56 9.93
C LEU A 13 -4.31 63.25 9.17
N LEU A 14 -5.27 62.32 9.13
CA LEU A 14 -5.12 61.04 8.43
C LEU A 14 -4.88 61.24 6.93
N LEU A 15 -5.67 62.11 6.29
CA LEU A 15 -5.54 62.43 4.86
C LEU A 15 -4.21 63.13 4.53
N ALA A 16 -3.73 64.02 5.41
CA ALA A 16 -2.41 64.65 5.26
C ALA A 16 -1.26 63.63 5.32
N ILE A 17 -1.33 62.68 6.27
CA ILE A 17 -0.33 61.60 6.41
C ILE A 17 -0.31 60.73 5.14
N ILE A 18 -1.47 60.36 4.60
CA ILE A 18 -1.57 59.58 3.35
C ILE A 18 -0.95 60.34 2.17
N GLY A 19 -1.21 61.64 2.05
CA GLY A 19 -0.61 62.49 0.99
C GLY A 19 0.91 62.57 1.05
N VAL A 20 1.49 62.63 2.26
CA VAL A 20 2.95 62.59 2.45
C VAL A 20 3.53 61.23 2.05
N ILE A 21 2.90 60.13 2.46
CA ILE A 21 3.36 58.76 2.12
C ILE A 21 3.38 58.53 0.60
N VAL A 22 2.33 58.94 -0.12
CA VAL A 22 2.28 58.85 -1.59
C VAL A 22 3.39 59.66 -2.25
N SER A 23 3.67 60.87 -1.75
CA SER A 23 4.71 61.75 -2.28
C SER A 23 6.14 61.19 -2.12
N VAL A 24 6.41 60.50 -1.00
CA VAL A 24 7.70 59.83 -0.72
C VAL A 24 7.90 58.58 -1.59
N ILE A 25 6.82 57.90 -1.98
CA ILE A 25 6.90 56.73 -2.87
C ILE A 25 7.24 57.15 -4.31
N VAL A 26 6.58 58.20 -4.83
CA VAL A 26 6.82 58.70 -6.20
C VAL A 26 8.25 59.23 -6.37
N THR A 27 8.81 59.90 -5.36
CA THR A 27 10.18 60.45 -5.43
C THR A 27 11.30 59.40 -5.36
N ARG A 28 11.03 58.16 -4.91
CA ARG A 28 12.04 57.09 -4.82
C ARG A 28 12.24 56.27 -6.10
N GLN A 29 11.41 56.43 -7.14
CA GLN A 29 11.62 55.75 -8.43
C GLN A 29 12.55 56.50 -9.40
N ALA A 30 13.06 57.67 -9.03
CA ALA A 30 13.82 58.56 -9.92
C ALA A 30 15.35 58.62 -9.65
N SER A 31 15.94 57.64 -8.94
CA SER A 31 17.36 57.74 -8.53
C SER A 31 18.10 56.42 -8.25
N SER A 32 18.30 55.57 -9.26
CA SER A 32 19.47 54.66 -9.34
C SER A 32 19.61 53.95 -10.71
N SER A 33 20.40 54.54 -11.61
CA SER A 33 20.97 53.85 -12.78
C SER A 33 22.44 54.25 -12.95
N ALA A 34 23.23 53.44 -13.68
CA ALA A 34 24.71 53.37 -13.68
C ALA A 34 25.30 52.83 -12.35
N ASN A 35 26.33 51.95 -12.35
CA ASN A 35 27.51 51.87 -13.22
C ASN A 35 28.03 50.42 -13.43
N LYS A 36 28.64 50.18 -14.60
CA LYS A 36 29.94 49.47 -14.90
C LYS A 36 30.37 48.16 -14.22
N SER A 37 31.27 47.34 -14.79
CA SER A 37 31.65 46.99 -16.20
C SER A 37 32.75 45.91 -16.22
N SER A 38 32.91 45.20 -17.35
CA SER A 38 34.18 44.71 -17.96
C SER A 38 35.20 43.86 -17.17
N GLY A 39 35.51 42.66 -17.71
CA GLY A 39 36.66 41.78 -17.42
C GLY A 39 36.30 40.34 -17.85
N ASP A 40 36.87 39.66 -18.85
CA ASP A 40 38.27 39.37 -19.27
C ASP A 40 39.12 38.62 -18.22
N ALA A 41 39.97 37.63 -18.57
CA ALA A 41 40.05 36.76 -19.77
C ALA A 41 41.12 35.64 -19.58
N GLY A 42 40.97 34.49 -20.27
CA GLY A 42 42.01 33.46 -20.47
C GLY A 42 42.23 32.49 -19.29
N GLY A 43 42.77 31.28 -19.47
CA GLY A 43 43.12 30.47 -20.67
C GLY A 43 43.34 29.01 -20.22
N ARG A 44 43.70 27.98 -20.99
CA ARG A 44 43.90 27.64 -22.42
C ARG A 44 44.95 26.49 -22.42
N SER A 45 44.88 25.55 -23.37
CA SER A 45 45.74 24.35 -23.57
C SER A 45 45.39 23.13 -22.68
N GLY A 46 45.46 21.88 -23.14
CA GLY A 46 45.64 21.30 -24.50
C GLY A 46 45.01 19.88 -24.52
N ALA A 47 44.52 19.28 -25.61
CA ALA A 47 45.02 19.12 -26.99
C ALA A 47 46.09 18.01 -27.15
N THR A 48 45.66 16.82 -27.60
CA THR A 48 46.45 15.79 -28.32
C THR A 48 45.51 14.88 -29.12
N ASP A 49 45.91 14.51 -30.34
CA ASP A 49 45.14 13.75 -31.33
C ASP A 49 45.49 12.25 -31.40
N SER A 50 44.61 11.45 -32.02
CA SER A 50 44.87 10.35 -32.98
C SER A 50 43.51 9.78 -33.41
N ASP A 51 43.13 9.86 -34.68
CA ASP A 51 43.48 8.92 -35.78
C ASP A 51 42.99 7.47 -35.47
N ASP A 52 42.24 6.80 -36.34
CA ASP A 52 42.51 6.66 -37.77
C ASP A 52 41.25 6.38 -38.64
N SER A 53 41.38 6.41 -39.96
CA SER A 53 40.34 6.04 -40.95
C SER A 53 40.99 5.46 -42.22
N PRO A 54 40.38 4.51 -42.95
CA PRO A 54 39.98 4.89 -44.32
C PRO A 54 38.86 4.07 -45.02
N SER A 55 37.91 4.80 -45.63
CA SER A 55 37.31 4.49 -46.96
C SER A 55 36.37 3.27 -47.09
N SER A 56 35.43 3.18 -48.06
CA SER A 56 35.56 3.63 -49.44
C SER A 56 34.26 4.02 -50.20
N LYS A 57 34.40 5.18 -50.86
CA LYS A 57 33.75 5.70 -52.09
C LYS A 57 32.78 4.79 -52.88
N GLY A 58 31.55 5.26 -53.03
CA GLY A 58 30.67 4.99 -54.19
C GLY A 58 30.03 6.30 -54.70
N LYS A 59 30.01 6.54 -56.02
CA LYS A 59 29.44 7.77 -56.63
C LYS A 59 28.24 7.43 -57.52
N PHE A 60 27.23 8.30 -57.56
CA PHE A 60 26.67 8.86 -58.81
C PHE A 60 25.87 10.15 -58.52
N ALA A 61 25.53 10.95 -59.54
CA ALA A 61 25.00 12.31 -59.36
C ALA A 61 24.20 12.88 -60.54
N LYS A 62 23.20 13.72 -60.25
CA LYS A 62 22.70 14.93 -60.98
C LYS A 62 21.58 15.57 -60.13
N LYS A 63 21.55 16.87 -59.77
CA LYS A 63 21.58 18.16 -60.50
C LYS A 63 20.25 18.61 -61.14
N THR A 64 19.48 19.41 -60.39
CA THR A 64 18.84 20.72 -60.73
C THR A 64 18.19 21.23 -59.43
N LYS A 65 18.53 22.36 -58.79
CA LYS A 65 18.84 23.75 -59.20
C LYS A 65 17.60 24.57 -59.65
N PHE A 66 17.06 25.37 -58.73
CA PHE A 66 16.71 26.79 -58.98
C PHE A 66 16.76 27.61 -57.67
N THR A 67 16.72 28.94 -57.77
CA THR A 67 17.12 29.87 -56.69
C THR A 67 16.23 31.13 -56.59
N THR A 68 15.79 31.42 -55.37
CA THR A 68 15.64 32.76 -54.72
C THR A 68 15.05 33.96 -55.48
N SER A 69 13.93 34.50 -54.97
CA SER A 69 13.59 35.94 -54.85
C SER A 69 12.19 36.10 -54.23
N SER A 70 11.72 37.25 -53.70
CA SER A 70 12.27 38.20 -52.68
C SER A 70 11.34 39.43 -52.60
N SER A 71 11.08 40.00 -51.41
CA SER A 71 10.50 41.37 -51.18
C SER A 71 9.06 41.65 -51.73
N SER A 72 8.25 42.64 -51.26
CA SER A 72 8.27 43.49 -50.03
C SER A 72 6.98 44.34 -49.88
N SER A 73 6.58 44.62 -48.62
CA SER A 73 6.00 45.87 -48.07
C SER A 73 4.80 46.63 -48.71
N GLY A 74 3.79 46.94 -47.86
CA GLY A 74 2.84 48.08 -47.97
C GLY A 74 1.39 47.71 -48.34
N SER A 75 0.35 48.53 -48.11
CA SER A 75 0.11 49.72 -47.27
C SER A 75 -1.38 50.15 -47.40
N SER A 76 -1.94 50.97 -46.50
CA SER A 76 -3.27 51.66 -46.58
C SER A 76 -4.54 50.78 -46.66
N SER A 77 -5.75 51.21 -46.23
CA SER A 77 -6.23 52.43 -45.52
C SER A 77 -7.60 52.21 -44.83
N VAL A 78 -8.07 53.18 -44.03
CA VAL A 78 -9.23 53.13 -43.10
C VAL A 78 -10.54 53.70 -43.70
N THR A 79 -11.71 53.20 -43.25
CA THR A 79 -13.03 53.86 -43.32
C THR A 79 -13.88 53.62 -42.05
N SER A 80 -14.92 54.43 -41.82
CA SER A 80 -15.59 54.68 -40.52
C SER A 80 -17.14 54.59 -40.59
N ASP A 81 -17.91 54.40 -39.50
CA ASP A 81 -17.54 54.01 -38.11
C ASP A 81 -18.67 53.22 -37.36
N PRO A 82 -19.73 53.78 -36.73
CA PRO A 82 -20.23 53.17 -35.48
C PRO A 82 -21.67 52.62 -35.49
N THR A 83 -21.93 51.59 -34.67
CA THR A 83 -23.03 51.54 -33.67
C THR A 83 -22.96 50.29 -32.80
N SER A 84 -23.02 50.46 -31.47
CA SER A 84 -23.04 49.39 -30.42
C SER A 84 -21.82 48.44 -30.40
N GLY A 85 -21.40 47.89 -29.27
CA GLY A 85 -21.82 48.12 -27.88
C GLY A 85 -21.20 47.04 -26.99
N THR A 86 -20.53 47.44 -25.89
CA THR A 86 -19.89 46.54 -24.90
C THR A 86 -19.01 45.41 -25.47
N ASP A 87 -17.82 45.75 -25.99
CA ASP A 87 -16.71 44.80 -25.98
C ASP A 87 -15.34 45.50 -25.90
N LEU A 88 -14.75 45.55 -24.69
CA LEU A 88 -13.39 46.02 -24.44
C LEU A 88 -12.88 45.41 -23.13
N TYR A 89 -11.57 45.11 -23.07
CA TYR A 89 -10.87 44.34 -22.01
C TYR A 89 -11.07 42.80 -22.01
N MET A 90 -10.45 42.11 -22.98
CA MET A 90 -9.70 40.84 -22.77
C MET A 90 -8.89 40.46 -24.03
N LYS A 91 -7.91 41.29 -24.43
CA LYS A 91 -6.87 40.90 -25.41
C LYS A 91 -5.49 41.38 -24.98
N VAL A 92 -4.85 40.61 -24.08
CA VAL A 92 -3.40 40.63 -23.90
C VAL A 92 -2.82 39.50 -24.75
N SER A 93 -2.68 39.77 -26.05
CA SER A 93 -2.03 38.82 -26.96
C SER A 93 -0.57 38.62 -26.55
N CYS A 94 -0.12 37.38 -26.39
CA CYS A 94 1.31 37.07 -26.41
C CYS A 94 1.89 37.55 -27.75
N LEU A 95 2.79 38.54 -27.72
CA LEU A 95 3.34 39.12 -28.95
C LEU A 95 3.98 38.04 -29.84
N GLY A 96 3.40 37.83 -31.02
CA GLY A 96 3.86 36.86 -32.03
C GLY A 96 3.05 35.56 -32.12
N CYS A 97 2.12 35.29 -31.20
CA CYS A 97 1.29 34.08 -31.24
C CYS A 97 -0.13 34.36 -31.77
N LYS A 98 -0.77 33.38 -32.43
CA LYS A 98 -2.19 33.46 -32.86
C LYS A 98 -3.19 33.20 -31.73
N LEU A 99 -2.73 32.62 -30.62
CA LEU A 99 -3.56 32.20 -29.49
C LEU A 99 -4.04 33.40 -28.65
N THR A 100 -5.20 33.25 -28.02
CA THR A 100 -5.91 34.31 -27.30
C THR A 100 -5.49 34.45 -25.84
N SER A 101 -4.87 33.41 -25.26
CA SER A 101 -4.44 33.33 -23.86
C SER A 101 -2.92 33.13 -23.68
N CYS A 102 -2.36 33.67 -22.60
CA CYS A 102 -0.99 33.35 -22.19
C CYS A 102 -0.97 32.06 -21.35
N CYS A 103 -0.23 31.05 -21.81
CA CYS A 103 -0.09 29.72 -21.19
C CYS A 103 0.15 29.73 -19.66
N ALA A 104 0.94 30.66 -19.13
CA ALA A 104 1.26 30.77 -17.70
C ALA A 104 0.09 31.30 -16.85
N THR A 105 -0.96 31.78 -17.51
CA THR A 105 -2.21 32.29 -16.92
C THR A 105 -3.46 31.59 -17.47
N ALA A 106 -3.28 30.59 -18.34
CA ALA A 106 -4.37 29.79 -18.87
C ALA A 106 -5.02 28.98 -17.74
N LYS A 107 -6.35 28.84 -17.77
CA LYS A 107 -7.07 28.00 -16.83
C LYS A 107 -7.00 26.55 -17.31
N TYR A 108 -6.09 25.78 -16.75
CA TYR A 108 -6.10 24.34 -16.90
C TYR A 108 -7.25 23.76 -16.08
N THR A 109 -8.08 22.92 -16.68
CA THR A 109 -9.36 22.42 -16.12
C THR A 109 -9.47 20.91 -16.11
N LEU A 110 -8.59 20.23 -16.83
CA LEU A 110 -8.64 18.81 -17.08
C LEU A 110 -7.23 18.24 -16.95
N THR A 111 -7.07 17.15 -16.20
CA THR A 111 -5.76 16.58 -15.88
C THR A 111 -5.76 15.08 -16.20
N ALA A 112 -4.68 14.61 -16.81
CA ALA A 112 -4.30 13.21 -16.85
C ALA A 112 -2.87 13.07 -16.31
N PHE A 113 -2.59 11.99 -15.61
CA PHE A 113 -1.22 11.56 -15.32
C PHE A 113 -0.84 10.42 -16.26
N ALA A 114 0.44 10.09 -16.38
CA ALA A 114 0.94 9.05 -17.26
C ALA A 114 2.21 8.41 -16.69
N ILE A 115 2.37 7.10 -16.85
CA ILE A 115 3.47 6.29 -16.33
C ILE A 115 3.70 5.08 -17.25
N GLY A 116 4.94 4.68 -17.49
CA GLY A 116 5.30 3.42 -18.15
C GLY A 116 6.16 2.55 -17.24
N ASP A 117 6.26 1.26 -17.56
CA ASP A 117 7.38 0.41 -17.08
C ASP A 117 7.46 0.35 -15.54
N TRP A 118 6.30 0.15 -14.89
CA TRP A 118 6.09 0.44 -13.46
C TRP A 118 5.89 -0.77 -12.54
N GLY A 119 5.33 -1.88 -13.03
CA GLY A 119 4.94 -2.98 -12.16
C GLY A 119 6.08 -3.96 -11.87
N THR A 120 6.70 -3.82 -10.69
CA THR A 120 7.81 -4.68 -10.27
C THR A 120 7.43 -6.17 -10.21
N THR A 121 8.40 -7.09 -10.25
CA THR A 121 8.14 -8.50 -9.89
C THR A 121 7.60 -8.61 -8.46
N VAL A 122 6.85 -9.67 -8.14
CA VAL A 122 6.29 -9.88 -6.79
C VAL A 122 7.36 -10.01 -5.69
N THR A 123 8.59 -10.32 -6.08
CA THR A 123 9.83 -10.38 -5.28
C THR A 123 10.60 -9.05 -5.24
N GLN A 124 10.14 -8.03 -5.96
CA GLN A 124 10.81 -6.75 -6.26
C GLN A 124 12.21 -6.89 -6.89
N ASP A 125 12.55 -8.07 -7.43
CA ASP A 125 13.87 -8.37 -7.99
C ASP A 125 14.16 -7.70 -9.36
N SER A 126 13.14 -7.12 -10.00
CA SER A 126 13.25 -6.55 -11.34
C SER A 126 14.10 -5.27 -11.40
N CYS A 127 14.24 -4.56 -10.28
CA CYS A 127 15.19 -3.46 -10.12
C CYS A 127 16.66 -3.89 -10.17
N CYS A 128 16.94 -5.14 -9.81
CA CYS A 128 18.19 -5.48 -9.13
C CYS A 128 18.86 -6.76 -9.66
N THR A 129 18.16 -7.54 -10.49
CA THR A 129 18.68 -8.73 -11.17
C THR A 129 19.52 -8.42 -12.42
N ARG A 130 19.28 -7.29 -13.09
CA ARG A 130 20.01 -6.89 -14.32
C ARG A 130 21.26 -6.04 -14.07
N SER A 131 21.55 -5.68 -12.82
CA SER A 131 22.61 -4.73 -12.46
C SER A 131 23.23 -5.08 -11.11
N SER A 132 24.56 -5.12 -11.03
CA SER A 132 25.27 -5.26 -9.75
C SER A 132 25.41 -3.94 -8.99
N THR A 133 24.80 -2.86 -9.47
CA THR A 133 24.82 -1.53 -8.87
C THR A 133 23.40 -0.97 -8.80
N PHE A 134 22.72 -1.31 -7.71
CA PHE A 134 21.43 -0.77 -7.30
C PHE A 134 21.54 -0.21 -5.87
N ASN A 135 20.53 0.54 -5.44
CA ASN A 135 20.44 1.08 -4.08
C ASN A 135 18.98 1.12 -3.58
N ASN A 136 18.76 1.62 -2.36
CA ASN A 136 17.45 1.72 -1.71
C ASN A 136 16.36 2.41 -2.56
N TYR A 137 16.72 3.36 -3.43
CA TYR A 137 15.79 4.00 -4.36
C TYR A 137 15.41 3.08 -5.54
N ASP A 138 16.30 2.20 -5.99
CA ASP A 138 15.98 1.19 -7.01
C ASP A 138 15.04 0.10 -6.47
N ILE A 139 15.28 -0.38 -5.25
CA ILE A 139 14.48 -1.42 -4.59
C ILE A 139 13.02 -0.99 -4.39
N ASN A 140 12.81 0.26 -3.96
CA ASN A 140 11.50 0.78 -3.57
C ASN A 140 10.93 1.75 -4.62
N ALA A 141 11.39 1.67 -5.87
CA ALA A 141 11.12 2.66 -6.92
C ALA A 141 9.62 2.86 -7.19
N GLU A 142 8.89 1.77 -7.41
CA GLU A 142 7.44 1.73 -7.63
C GLU A 142 6.66 2.34 -6.44
N ASP A 143 6.98 1.98 -5.19
CA ASP A 143 6.35 2.54 -3.99
C ASP A 143 6.57 4.06 -3.86
N ILE A 144 7.77 4.53 -4.22
CA ILE A 144 8.12 5.96 -4.22
C ILE A 144 7.35 6.70 -5.33
N VAL A 145 7.27 6.12 -6.54
CA VAL A 145 6.51 6.70 -7.66
C VAL A 145 5.01 6.75 -7.36
N ALA A 146 4.43 5.67 -6.81
CA ALA A 146 3.04 5.64 -6.36
C ALA A 146 2.74 6.73 -5.31
N ASN A 147 3.67 6.96 -4.37
CA ASN A 147 3.52 7.99 -3.35
C ASN A 147 3.54 9.41 -3.94
N ILE A 148 4.49 9.75 -4.82
CA ILE A 148 4.53 11.08 -5.45
C ILE A 148 3.36 11.31 -6.41
N ILE A 149 2.85 10.26 -7.07
CA ILE A 149 1.60 10.31 -7.84
C ILE A 149 0.41 10.66 -6.93
N ASN A 150 0.30 10.01 -5.77
CA ASN A 150 -0.74 10.31 -4.78
C ASN A 150 -0.62 11.73 -4.18
N GLN A 151 0.60 12.24 -3.96
CA GLN A 151 0.81 13.62 -3.50
C GLN A 151 0.43 14.64 -4.59
N GLN A 152 0.92 14.45 -5.82
CA GLN A 152 0.72 15.39 -6.92
C GLN A 152 -0.74 15.45 -7.38
N ALA A 153 -1.54 14.39 -7.17
CA ALA A 153 -2.98 14.39 -7.42
C ALA A 153 -3.73 15.48 -6.62
N SER A 154 -3.25 15.86 -5.44
CA SER A 154 -3.79 17.00 -4.67
C SER A 154 -3.23 18.37 -5.10
N ALA A 155 -2.11 18.40 -5.84
CA ALA A 155 -1.35 19.62 -6.16
C ALA A 155 -1.51 20.08 -7.63
N ALA A 156 -2.06 19.24 -8.50
CA ALA A 156 -2.37 19.58 -9.89
C ALA A 156 -3.49 20.62 -10.02
N SER A 157 -3.57 21.32 -11.15
CA SER A 157 -4.58 22.36 -11.42
C SER A 157 -6.04 21.87 -11.33
N ALA A 158 -6.25 20.58 -11.56
CA ALA A 158 -7.49 19.85 -11.29
C ALA A 158 -7.14 18.39 -10.93
N PRO A 159 -7.98 17.66 -10.17
CA PRO A 159 -7.76 16.23 -9.90
C PRO A 159 -7.66 15.40 -11.20
N PRO A 160 -6.78 14.39 -11.27
CA PRO A 160 -6.61 13.56 -12.46
C PRO A 160 -7.91 12.80 -12.80
N LYS A 161 -8.30 12.83 -14.08
CA LYS A 161 -9.43 12.04 -14.62
C LYS A 161 -9.03 10.62 -15.01
N CYS A 162 -7.76 10.42 -15.30
CA CYS A 162 -7.15 9.11 -15.50
C CYS A 162 -5.64 9.17 -15.24
N ILE A 163 -5.06 7.99 -15.07
CA ILE A 163 -3.63 7.70 -15.21
C ILE A 163 -3.48 6.88 -16.49
N LEU A 164 -2.56 7.24 -17.39
CA LEU A 164 -2.24 6.45 -18.57
C LEU A 164 -1.12 5.47 -18.23
N SER A 165 -1.31 4.17 -18.45
CA SER A 165 -0.18 3.23 -18.49
C SER A 165 0.34 3.11 -19.93
N HIS A 166 1.65 3.24 -20.09
CA HIS A 166 2.38 2.97 -21.33
C HIS A 166 2.79 1.50 -21.49
N GLY A 167 2.22 0.58 -20.70
CA GLY A 167 2.56 -0.85 -20.76
C GLY A 167 3.90 -1.19 -20.10
N ASP A 168 4.28 -2.47 -20.26
CA ASP A 168 5.10 -3.19 -19.28
C ASP A 168 4.53 -3.04 -17.87
N ASN A 169 3.23 -3.37 -17.78
CA ASN A 169 2.45 -3.34 -16.54
C ASN A 169 2.97 -4.36 -15.53
N PHE A 170 3.57 -5.47 -15.99
CA PHE A 170 3.96 -6.58 -15.11
C PHE A 170 5.28 -7.27 -15.54
N TYR A 171 6.44 -6.82 -15.02
CA TYR A 171 7.72 -7.53 -15.23
C TYR A 171 7.74 -8.91 -14.55
N TRP A 172 8.46 -9.93 -15.01
CA TRP A 172 9.20 -10.03 -16.28
C TRP A 172 8.39 -10.65 -17.43
N THR A 173 7.19 -11.16 -17.15
CA THR A 173 6.47 -12.08 -18.06
C THR A 173 4.97 -11.81 -18.16
N GLY A 174 4.47 -10.74 -17.55
CA GLY A 174 3.04 -10.42 -17.56
C GLY A 174 2.29 -11.18 -16.48
N ILE A 175 1.14 -11.73 -16.88
CA ILE A 175 0.38 -12.73 -16.11
C ILE A 175 0.67 -14.12 -16.69
N ASP A 176 1.04 -15.10 -15.87
CA ASP A 176 1.49 -16.42 -16.35
C ASP A 176 0.41 -17.51 -16.28
N SER A 177 -0.65 -17.31 -15.50
CA SER A 177 -1.87 -18.13 -15.50
C SER A 177 -3.08 -17.32 -15.01
N GLU A 178 -4.31 -17.78 -15.29
CA GLU A 178 -5.54 -17.13 -14.83
C GLU A 178 -5.62 -17.09 -13.29
N GLU A 179 -5.20 -18.17 -12.64
CA GLU A 179 -5.13 -18.31 -11.19
C GLU A 179 -4.13 -17.35 -10.54
N SER A 180 -3.04 -17.01 -11.25
CA SER A 180 -2.04 -16.04 -10.79
C SER A 180 -2.45 -14.57 -10.93
N ARG A 181 -3.47 -14.27 -11.76
CA ARG A 181 -3.89 -12.92 -12.13
C ARG A 181 -4.17 -12.04 -10.91
N ASP A 182 -5.14 -12.44 -10.10
CA ASP A 182 -5.66 -11.59 -9.03
C ASP A 182 -4.62 -11.34 -7.93
N MET A 183 -3.73 -12.30 -7.68
CA MET A 183 -2.57 -12.14 -6.80
C MET A 183 -1.57 -11.13 -7.37
N ARG A 184 -1.24 -11.20 -8.67
CA ARG A 184 -0.29 -10.27 -9.28
C ARG A 184 -0.80 -8.83 -9.26
N PHE A 185 -2.07 -8.63 -9.62
CA PHE A 185 -2.74 -7.33 -9.51
C PHE A 185 -2.83 -6.84 -8.06
N ALA A 186 -3.12 -7.71 -7.08
CA ALA A 186 -3.14 -7.33 -5.67
C ALA A 186 -1.77 -6.82 -5.19
N THR A 187 -0.70 -7.57 -5.47
CA THR A 187 0.66 -7.28 -4.97
C THR A 187 1.31 -6.08 -5.65
N THR A 188 1.17 -5.95 -6.97
CA THR A 188 1.98 -5.01 -7.79
C THR A 188 1.15 -3.91 -8.47
N PHE A 189 -0.15 -3.80 -8.15
CA PHE A 189 -0.99 -2.70 -8.61
C PHE A 189 -1.88 -2.15 -7.50
N GLU A 190 -2.80 -2.95 -6.96
CA GLU A 190 -3.77 -2.47 -5.97
C GLU A 190 -3.13 -2.14 -4.62
N GLY A 191 -2.14 -2.92 -4.18
CA GLY A 191 -1.36 -2.66 -2.96
C GLY A 191 -0.28 -1.60 -3.09
N LYS A 192 -0.06 -1.05 -4.30
CA LYS A 192 0.93 0.00 -4.59
C LYS A 192 0.25 1.36 -4.79
N TYR A 193 -0.78 1.40 -5.63
CA TYR A 193 -1.50 2.61 -6.00
C TYR A 193 -2.80 2.78 -5.20
N ASP A 194 -2.75 2.54 -3.88
CA ASP A 194 -3.92 2.55 -2.98
C ASP A 194 -4.24 3.96 -2.41
N GLY A 195 -3.33 4.92 -2.60
CA GLY A 195 -3.36 6.24 -1.97
C GLY A 195 -4.65 7.01 -2.21
N SER A 196 -5.14 7.69 -1.16
CA SER A 196 -6.50 8.25 -1.09
C SER A 196 -6.88 9.27 -2.18
N ASN A 197 -5.92 9.92 -2.85
CA ASN A 197 -6.18 10.83 -3.96
C ASN A 197 -6.26 10.14 -5.33
N ILE A 198 -5.81 8.89 -5.43
CA ILE A 198 -5.64 8.13 -6.69
C ILE A 198 -6.33 6.75 -6.68
N LYS A 199 -6.78 6.29 -5.52
CA LYS A 199 -7.36 4.96 -5.30
C LYS A 199 -8.44 4.60 -6.32
N ASN A 200 -9.33 5.55 -6.64
CA ASN A 200 -10.46 5.34 -7.54
C ASN A 200 -10.26 6.05 -8.91
N VAL A 201 -9.05 6.50 -9.24
CA VAL A 201 -8.74 7.15 -10.54
C VAL A 201 -8.56 6.06 -11.61
N PRO A 202 -9.28 6.12 -12.75
CA PRO A 202 -9.14 5.16 -13.84
C PRO A 202 -7.72 5.09 -14.41
N TRP A 203 -7.20 3.88 -14.54
CA TRP A 203 -5.97 3.54 -15.25
C TRP A 203 -6.30 3.10 -16.67
N VAL A 204 -5.74 3.77 -17.67
CA VAL A 204 -6.02 3.59 -19.09
C VAL A 204 -4.76 3.01 -19.74
N ASN A 205 -4.78 1.72 -20.05
CA ASN A 205 -3.57 0.92 -20.24
C ASN A 205 -3.38 0.45 -21.68
N VAL A 206 -2.12 0.36 -22.09
CA VAL A 206 -1.67 -0.53 -23.18
C VAL A 206 -0.80 -1.65 -22.59
N LEU A 207 -0.36 -2.59 -23.44
CA LEU A 207 0.60 -3.64 -23.08
C LEU A 207 1.96 -3.38 -23.73
N GLY A 208 3.02 -3.78 -23.03
CA GLY A 208 4.40 -3.78 -23.54
C GLY A 208 4.93 -5.19 -23.84
N ASN A 209 6.22 -5.31 -24.16
CA ASN A 209 6.83 -6.61 -24.46
C ASN A 209 6.80 -7.59 -23.27
N HIS A 210 7.02 -7.12 -22.05
CA HIS A 210 7.06 -7.96 -20.86
C HIS A 210 5.67 -8.48 -20.48
N ASP A 211 4.61 -7.71 -20.74
CA ASP A 211 3.22 -8.15 -20.56
C ASP A 211 2.85 -9.40 -21.39
N TYR A 212 3.47 -9.56 -22.56
CA TYR A 212 3.31 -10.73 -23.44
C TYR A 212 4.32 -11.86 -23.17
N GLY A 213 5.13 -11.80 -22.10
CA GLY A 213 6.15 -12.79 -21.75
C GLY A 213 7.60 -12.30 -21.87
N GLY A 214 7.81 -11.08 -22.35
CA GLY A 214 9.14 -10.49 -22.48
C GLY A 214 10.05 -11.32 -23.39
N ALA A 215 11.26 -11.61 -22.93
CA ALA A 215 12.17 -12.53 -23.60
C ALA A 215 12.03 -13.99 -23.14
N SER A 216 11.11 -14.29 -22.21
CA SER A 216 10.93 -15.63 -21.62
C SER A 216 10.04 -16.51 -22.51
N TYR A 217 9.61 -17.66 -21.99
CA TYR A 217 8.53 -18.41 -22.64
C TYR A 217 7.19 -17.68 -22.51
N ILE A 218 6.34 -17.79 -23.54
CA ILE A 218 4.99 -17.22 -23.56
C ILE A 218 3.97 -18.20 -22.95
N CYS A 219 4.16 -19.50 -23.18
CA CYS A 219 3.29 -20.55 -22.66
C CYS A 219 3.66 -20.97 -21.23
N SER A 220 2.71 -21.61 -20.55
CA SER A 220 2.87 -22.15 -19.19
C SER A 220 2.25 -23.54 -19.07
N ASP A 221 2.81 -24.37 -18.18
CA ASP A 221 2.24 -25.64 -17.74
C ASP A 221 2.07 -25.67 -16.21
N LYS A 222 1.72 -26.83 -15.63
CA LYS A 222 1.52 -27.01 -14.18
C LYS A 222 2.78 -26.76 -13.32
N LYS A 223 3.92 -26.42 -13.92
CA LYS A 223 5.19 -26.06 -13.27
C LYS A 223 5.64 -24.62 -13.58
N GLY A 224 4.74 -23.79 -14.13
CA GLY A 224 5.04 -22.44 -14.57
C GLY A 224 5.47 -22.37 -16.03
N LEU A 225 6.34 -21.41 -16.37
CA LEU A 225 6.69 -21.08 -17.75
C LEU A 225 7.34 -22.23 -18.53
N ALA A 226 6.76 -22.54 -19.70
CA ALA A 226 7.05 -23.74 -20.47
C ALA A 226 7.08 -23.47 -21.97
N LYS A 227 7.76 -24.35 -22.72
CA LYS A 227 7.79 -24.27 -24.19
C LYS A 227 6.39 -24.55 -24.75
N CYS A 228 5.88 -23.65 -25.59
CA CYS A 228 4.74 -23.94 -26.44
C CYS A 228 5.02 -25.19 -27.30
N SER A 229 4.05 -26.10 -27.40
CA SER A 229 4.13 -27.32 -28.20
C SER A 229 3.81 -27.09 -29.68
N SER A 230 3.14 -25.98 -30.00
CA SER A 230 2.71 -25.63 -31.36
C SER A 230 2.59 -24.11 -31.56
N ALA A 231 2.49 -23.68 -32.81
CA ALA A 231 2.21 -22.30 -33.18
C ALA A 231 0.83 -21.83 -32.68
N ASP A 232 -0.20 -22.68 -32.81
CA ASP A 232 -1.56 -22.37 -32.37
C ASP A 232 -1.64 -22.16 -30.84
N GLU A 233 -0.89 -22.94 -30.08
CA GLU A 233 -0.78 -22.78 -28.62
C GLU A 233 -0.06 -21.49 -28.24
N LEU A 234 1.01 -21.10 -28.95
CA LEU A 234 1.69 -19.83 -28.73
C LEU A 234 0.74 -18.65 -29.00
N VAL A 235 0.05 -18.66 -30.14
CA VAL A 235 -0.95 -17.63 -30.48
C VAL A 235 -2.04 -17.55 -29.42
N LYS A 236 -2.53 -18.69 -28.93
CA LYS A 236 -3.48 -18.74 -27.81
C LYS A 236 -2.88 -18.15 -26.52
N ALA A 237 -1.63 -18.46 -26.19
CA ALA A 237 -0.98 -17.96 -24.97
C ALA A 237 -0.76 -16.44 -25.02
N LEU A 238 -0.45 -15.86 -26.19
CA LEU A 238 -0.47 -14.41 -26.39
C LEU A 238 -1.86 -13.81 -26.14
N SER A 239 -2.92 -14.40 -26.71
CA SER A 239 -4.30 -13.95 -26.47
C SER A 239 -4.72 -14.06 -25.00
N ASN A 240 -4.31 -15.13 -24.30
CA ASN A 240 -4.53 -15.30 -22.87
C ASN A 240 -3.82 -14.20 -22.06
N LYS A 241 -2.56 -13.86 -22.37
CA LYS A 241 -1.82 -12.79 -21.66
C LYS A 241 -2.47 -11.42 -21.81
N PHE A 242 -3.11 -11.14 -22.95
CA PHE A 242 -3.98 -9.98 -23.11
C PHE A 242 -5.26 -10.11 -22.28
N SER A 243 -6.03 -11.21 -22.41
CA SER A 243 -7.34 -11.34 -21.75
C SER A 243 -7.23 -11.36 -20.23
N TRP A 244 -6.19 -11.97 -19.66
CA TRP A 244 -5.91 -11.91 -18.22
C TRP A 244 -5.64 -10.49 -17.70
N GLN A 245 -5.29 -9.53 -18.56
CA GLN A 245 -5.24 -8.11 -18.17
C GLN A 245 -6.55 -7.38 -18.52
N ALA A 246 -7.23 -7.72 -19.62
CA ALA A 246 -8.45 -7.02 -20.05
C ALA A 246 -9.69 -7.39 -19.22
N ASP A 247 -9.80 -8.66 -18.80
CA ASP A 247 -10.89 -9.19 -17.99
C ASP A 247 -10.71 -8.92 -16.48
N TYR A 248 -9.59 -8.30 -16.06
CA TYR A 248 -9.36 -7.98 -14.65
C TYR A 248 -10.33 -6.91 -14.15
N THR A 249 -11.08 -7.23 -13.10
CA THR A 249 -12.00 -6.30 -12.44
C THR A 249 -11.35 -5.76 -11.17
N SER A 250 -10.96 -4.49 -11.18
CA SER A 250 -10.34 -3.85 -10.01
C SER A 250 -11.36 -3.70 -8.85
N PRO A 251 -10.98 -4.02 -7.60
CA PRO A 251 -11.81 -3.79 -6.43
C PRO A 251 -12.06 -2.30 -6.12
N ASN A 252 -11.29 -1.39 -6.74
CA ASN A 252 -11.39 0.05 -6.54
C ASN A 252 -12.12 0.68 -7.75
N ASP A 253 -13.46 0.79 -7.66
CA ASP A 253 -14.38 1.32 -8.67
C ASP A 253 -14.23 0.74 -10.10
N ASN A 254 -13.68 -0.47 -10.22
CA ASN A 254 -13.22 -1.06 -11.48
C ASN A 254 -12.33 -0.12 -12.32
N ARG A 255 -11.35 0.51 -11.66
CA ARG A 255 -10.46 1.51 -12.29
C ARG A 255 -9.55 0.98 -13.40
N TRP A 256 -9.39 -0.34 -13.57
CA TRP A 256 -8.49 -0.89 -14.58
C TRP A 256 -9.17 -0.93 -15.95
N ILE A 257 -8.70 -0.11 -16.90
CA ILE A 257 -9.28 0.04 -18.24
C ILE A 257 -8.27 -0.43 -19.29
N LEU A 258 -8.51 -1.64 -19.81
CA LEU A 258 -7.89 -2.18 -21.02
C LEU A 258 -9.00 -2.85 -21.83
N LYS A 259 -9.41 -2.26 -22.97
CA LYS A 259 -10.64 -2.67 -23.67
C LYS A 259 -10.40 -3.58 -24.88
N ASP A 260 -9.30 -3.35 -25.58
CA ASP A 260 -8.89 -4.00 -26.83
C ASP A 260 -7.42 -3.61 -27.08
N HIS A 261 -6.77 -4.17 -28.11
CA HIS A 261 -5.44 -3.74 -28.58
C HIS A 261 -5.43 -2.31 -29.13
N PHE A 262 -6.57 -1.84 -29.66
CA PHE A 262 -6.81 -0.44 -29.99
C PHE A 262 -8.12 0.04 -29.34
N TYR A 263 -8.06 1.14 -28.60
CA TYR A 263 -9.30 1.81 -28.15
C TYR A 263 -9.11 3.29 -27.83
N VAL A 264 -10.17 4.07 -28.06
CA VAL A 264 -10.24 5.48 -27.64
C VAL A 264 -10.79 5.57 -26.21
N TYR A 265 -10.17 6.42 -25.39
CA TYR A 265 -10.68 6.84 -24.08
C TYR A 265 -10.76 8.36 -24.02
N THR A 266 -11.96 8.91 -23.80
CA THR A 266 -12.19 10.36 -23.77
C THR A 266 -12.32 10.86 -22.33
N ILE A 267 -11.61 11.93 -21.99
CA ILE A 267 -11.83 12.71 -20.76
C ILE A 267 -12.26 14.14 -21.09
N GLU A 268 -13.08 14.74 -20.23
CA GLU A 268 -13.75 16.02 -20.49
C GLU A 268 -13.94 16.83 -19.20
N ASP A 269 -13.73 18.16 -19.26
CA ASP A 269 -14.37 19.10 -18.34
C ASP A 269 -15.54 19.82 -19.03
N LYS A 270 -16.75 19.34 -18.76
CA LYS A 270 -18.02 19.90 -19.26
C LYS A 270 -18.25 21.36 -18.88
N ALA A 271 -17.56 21.89 -17.87
CA ALA A 271 -17.69 23.29 -17.47
C ALA A 271 -16.82 24.25 -18.31
N SER A 272 -15.81 23.74 -19.02
CA SER A 272 -14.98 24.52 -19.96
C SER A 272 -15.09 24.06 -21.42
N GLY A 273 -15.65 22.88 -21.67
CA GLY A 273 -15.71 22.26 -23.00
C GLY A 273 -14.36 21.72 -23.48
N VAL A 274 -13.36 21.65 -22.60
CA VAL A 274 -12.05 21.06 -22.90
C VAL A 274 -12.15 19.55 -22.80
N SER A 275 -11.67 18.85 -23.82
CA SER A 275 -11.62 17.38 -23.88
C SER A 275 -10.29 16.87 -24.42
N ILE A 276 -9.96 15.64 -24.04
CA ILE A 276 -8.83 14.88 -24.60
C ILE A 276 -9.36 13.53 -25.06
N ASP A 277 -9.14 13.19 -26.33
CA ASP A 277 -9.22 11.82 -26.82
C ASP A 277 -7.83 11.18 -26.71
N ILE A 278 -7.76 10.09 -25.95
CA ILE A 278 -6.57 9.26 -25.78
C ILE A 278 -6.73 8.04 -26.69
N PHE A 279 -5.88 7.93 -27.71
CA PHE A 279 -5.83 6.80 -28.64
C PHE A 279 -4.81 5.79 -28.11
N ASN A 280 -5.29 4.70 -27.52
CA ASN A 280 -4.44 3.62 -27.02
C ASN A 280 -4.14 2.66 -28.17
N VAL A 281 -2.87 2.42 -28.47
CA VAL A 281 -2.44 1.66 -29.66
C VAL A 281 -1.39 0.59 -29.33
N ASP A 282 -1.67 -0.64 -29.75
CA ASP A 282 -0.65 -1.69 -29.84
C ASP A 282 0.35 -1.33 -30.95
N ALA A 283 1.64 -1.53 -30.64
CA ALA A 283 2.76 -1.25 -31.53
C ALA A 283 3.83 -2.35 -31.40
N GLY A 284 3.43 -3.57 -31.03
CA GLY A 284 4.31 -4.71 -30.83
C GLY A 284 5.15 -5.13 -32.05
N ASP A 285 4.82 -4.67 -33.27
CA ASP A 285 5.69 -4.82 -34.45
C ASP A 285 6.94 -3.91 -34.47
N ALA A 286 7.26 -3.28 -33.33
CA ALA A 286 8.50 -2.57 -33.08
C ALA A 286 9.76 -3.40 -33.44
N SER A 287 10.71 -2.73 -34.11
CA SER A 287 11.92 -3.36 -34.65
C SER A 287 12.98 -3.60 -33.56
N THR A 288 12.95 -2.80 -32.50
CA THR A 288 13.77 -2.94 -31.29
C THR A 288 12.91 -3.54 -30.19
N HIS A 289 13.35 -4.67 -29.64
CA HIS A 289 12.80 -5.36 -28.45
C HIS A 289 11.31 -5.78 -28.45
N GLY A 290 10.52 -5.41 -29.45
CA GLY A 290 9.17 -5.95 -29.70
C GLY A 290 9.15 -7.38 -30.26
N ALA A 291 8.23 -7.66 -31.18
CA ALA A 291 7.89 -9.01 -31.66
C ALA A 291 9.10 -9.91 -31.99
N GLN A 292 10.19 -9.36 -32.55
CA GLN A 292 11.41 -10.13 -32.83
C GLN A 292 12.03 -10.77 -31.57
N GLN A 293 11.97 -10.11 -30.41
CA GLN A 293 12.46 -10.68 -29.14
C GLN A 293 11.42 -11.58 -28.50
N THR A 294 10.17 -11.09 -28.37
CA THR A 294 9.08 -11.83 -27.72
C THR A 294 8.81 -13.16 -28.41
N CYS A 295 8.75 -13.18 -29.75
CA CYS A 295 8.54 -14.42 -30.50
C CYS A 295 9.74 -15.36 -30.50
N CYS A 296 10.97 -14.83 -30.32
CA CYS A 296 12.14 -15.70 -30.13
C CYS A 296 12.16 -16.38 -28.75
N GLN A 297 11.58 -15.78 -27.70
CA GLN A 297 11.54 -16.37 -26.35
C GLN A 297 12.94 -16.75 -25.80
N CYS A 298 13.97 -15.99 -26.21
CA CYS A 298 15.35 -16.46 -26.12
C CYS A 298 15.83 -16.73 -24.69
N TYR A 299 15.40 -15.94 -23.70
CA TYR A 299 15.80 -16.16 -22.31
C TYR A 299 15.22 -17.47 -21.78
N GLY A 300 14.02 -17.87 -22.22
CA GLY A 300 13.45 -19.20 -21.98
C GLY A 300 14.35 -20.31 -22.54
N TYR A 301 14.70 -20.26 -23.83
CA TYR A 301 15.54 -21.27 -24.47
C TYR A 301 17.00 -21.28 -23.98
N ALA A 302 17.54 -20.13 -23.60
CA ALA A 302 18.93 -19.94 -23.16
C ALA A 302 19.16 -20.19 -21.65
N LYS A 303 18.07 -20.28 -20.87
CA LYS A 303 18.02 -20.23 -19.40
C LYS A 303 18.60 -18.93 -18.84
N GLY A 304 17.92 -17.80 -19.10
CA GLY A 304 18.23 -16.47 -18.55
C GLY A 304 19.62 -15.94 -18.89
N SER A 305 20.15 -16.26 -20.08
CA SER A 305 21.56 -16.06 -20.40
C SER A 305 21.77 -15.03 -21.52
N ASP A 306 21.86 -13.75 -21.14
CA ASP A 306 22.13 -12.59 -22.01
C ASP A 306 23.19 -12.87 -23.08
N THR A 307 24.35 -13.40 -22.68
CA THR A 307 25.47 -13.71 -23.58
C THR A 307 25.11 -14.67 -24.72
N LYS A 308 24.15 -15.58 -24.50
CA LYS A 308 23.67 -16.51 -25.54
C LYS A 308 22.58 -15.90 -26.43
N CYS A 309 21.91 -14.85 -25.98
CA CYS A 309 20.83 -14.18 -26.72
C CYS A 309 21.30 -13.01 -27.60
N LYS A 310 22.59 -12.66 -27.56
CA LYS A 310 23.19 -11.68 -28.46
C LYS A 310 23.09 -12.15 -29.91
N ASN A 311 22.42 -11.36 -30.75
CA ASN A 311 22.22 -11.59 -32.18
C ASN A 311 21.46 -12.89 -32.53
N VAL A 312 20.64 -13.43 -31.62
CA VAL A 312 19.76 -14.57 -31.92
C VAL A 312 18.63 -14.14 -32.85
N ILE A 313 18.44 -14.87 -33.95
CA ILE A 313 17.48 -14.55 -35.01
C ILE A 313 16.54 -15.71 -35.34
N ARG A 314 15.47 -15.40 -36.08
CA ARG A 314 14.48 -16.34 -36.58
C ARG A 314 15.12 -17.57 -37.24
N GLY A 315 14.91 -18.75 -36.65
CA GLY A 315 15.44 -20.04 -37.12
C GLY A 315 16.65 -20.56 -36.33
N ASP A 316 17.26 -19.75 -35.47
CA ASP A 316 18.24 -20.24 -34.50
C ASP A 316 17.56 -21.14 -33.44
N LYS A 317 18.30 -22.12 -32.91
CA LYS A 317 17.80 -23.01 -31.85
C LYS A 317 17.41 -22.31 -30.54
N LEU A 318 17.79 -21.04 -30.38
CA LEU A 318 17.41 -20.18 -29.25
C LEU A 318 16.26 -19.21 -29.58
N CYS A 319 15.75 -19.21 -30.82
CA CYS A 319 14.59 -18.44 -31.25
C CYS A 319 13.44 -19.39 -31.58
N ALA A 320 12.39 -19.44 -30.75
CA ALA A 320 11.28 -20.41 -30.88
C ALA A 320 11.76 -21.87 -31.01
N GLY A 321 12.90 -22.21 -30.40
CA GLY A 321 13.52 -23.54 -30.49
C GLY A 321 14.10 -23.90 -31.87
N GLY A 322 14.10 -22.96 -32.82
CA GLY A 322 14.38 -23.18 -34.24
C GLY A 322 13.13 -23.41 -35.10
N ASP A 323 11.92 -23.40 -34.53
CA ASP A 323 10.68 -23.49 -35.31
C ASP A 323 10.32 -22.13 -35.91
N THR A 324 10.59 -21.99 -37.20
CA THR A 324 10.28 -20.77 -37.96
C THR A 324 8.78 -20.51 -38.08
N LYS A 325 7.91 -21.54 -38.06
CA LYS A 325 6.45 -21.35 -38.14
C LYS A 325 5.87 -20.86 -36.83
N MET A 326 6.39 -21.36 -35.71
CA MET A 326 6.05 -20.88 -34.37
C MET A 326 6.46 -19.42 -34.19
N PHE A 327 7.65 -19.05 -34.69
CA PHE A 327 8.06 -17.65 -34.76
C PHE A 327 7.14 -16.81 -35.67
N ASP A 328 6.87 -17.29 -36.90
CA ASP A 328 6.05 -16.56 -37.88
C ASP A 328 4.64 -16.28 -37.33
N ALA A 329 3.94 -17.28 -36.80
CA ALA A 329 2.59 -17.12 -36.28
C ALA A 329 2.50 -16.14 -35.09
N CYS A 330 3.57 -16.03 -34.29
CA CYS A 330 3.70 -15.02 -33.24
C CYS A 330 3.91 -13.62 -33.83
N PHE A 331 4.84 -13.49 -34.78
CA PHE A 331 5.20 -12.21 -35.39
C PHE A 331 4.05 -11.64 -36.23
N ASP A 332 3.34 -12.52 -36.94
CA ASP A 332 2.12 -12.20 -37.69
C ASP A 332 1.03 -11.64 -36.77
N LYS A 333 0.90 -12.12 -35.52
CA LYS A 333 -0.08 -11.58 -34.56
C LYS A 333 0.24 -10.18 -34.06
N PHE A 334 1.50 -9.91 -33.69
CA PHE A 334 1.91 -8.54 -33.38
C PHE A 334 1.77 -7.61 -34.59
N THR A 335 2.02 -8.12 -35.80
CA THR A 335 1.82 -7.37 -37.06
C THR A 335 0.33 -7.07 -37.30
N GLU A 336 -0.55 -8.06 -37.08
CA GLU A 336 -2.02 -7.94 -37.19
C GLU A 336 -2.57 -6.87 -36.23
N TRP A 337 -2.20 -6.95 -34.94
CA TRP A 337 -2.63 -5.98 -33.93
C TRP A 337 -2.09 -4.57 -34.18
N SER A 338 -0.84 -4.45 -34.64
CA SER A 338 -0.21 -3.16 -34.90
C SER A 338 -0.72 -2.53 -36.21
N ASP A 339 -0.96 -3.32 -37.27
CA ASP A 339 -1.56 -2.80 -38.52
C ASP A 339 -3.04 -2.46 -38.36
N ASP A 340 -3.80 -3.18 -37.52
CA ASP A 340 -5.16 -2.77 -37.18
C ASP A 340 -5.17 -1.52 -36.27
N SER A 341 -4.31 -1.44 -35.25
CA SER A 341 -4.16 -0.24 -34.41
C SER A 341 -3.81 0.99 -35.23
N ARG A 342 -2.92 0.86 -36.22
CA ARG A 342 -2.60 1.90 -37.21
C ARG A 342 -3.82 2.33 -38.04
N LYS A 343 -4.56 1.35 -38.57
CA LYS A 343 -5.77 1.55 -39.37
C LYS A 343 -6.91 2.19 -38.57
N GLN A 344 -7.10 1.80 -37.31
CA GLN A 344 -8.09 2.37 -36.41
C GLN A 344 -7.67 3.77 -35.94
N LEU A 345 -6.40 4.00 -35.62
CA LEU A 345 -5.88 5.35 -35.31
C LEU A 345 -6.20 6.33 -36.45
N ALA A 346 -5.87 5.97 -37.71
CA ALA A 346 -6.16 6.80 -38.88
C ALA A 346 -7.66 7.13 -39.04
N LYS A 347 -8.54 6.19 -38.67
CA LYS A 347 -10.01 6.36 -38.72
C LYS A 347 -10.53 7.24 -37.58
N GLU A 348 -10.19 6.92 -36.34
CA GLU A 348 -10.74 7.63 -35.18
C GLU A 348 -10.12 9.01 -35.00
N VAL A 349 -8.84 9.21 -35.32
CA VAL A 349 -8.19 10.53 -35.22
C VAL A 349 -8.82 11.54 -36.19
N ALA A 350 -9.24 11.08 -37.37
CA ALA A 350 -9.97 11.87 -38.36
C ALA A 350 -11.44 12.12 -37.99
N ALA A 351 -12.06 11.22 -37.21
CA ALA A 351 -13.41 11.40 -36.67
C ALA A 351 -13.46 12.26 -35.39
N SER A 352 -12.35 12.31 -34.64
CA SER A 352 -12.24 13.02 -33.36
C SER A 352 -12.36 14.54 -33.51
N ASN A 353 -13.25 15.10 -32.69
CA ASN A 353 -13.48 16.54 -32.51
C ASN A 353 -13.05 17.01 -31.11
N ALA A 354 -12.27 16.21 -30.38
CA ALA A 354 -11.76 16.61 -29.05
C ALA A 354 -10.80 17.80 -29.16
N THR A 355 -10.64 18.54 -28.05
CA THR A 355 -9.68 19.66 -28.00
C THR A 355 -8.25 19.14 -28.22
N TRP A 356 -7.91 18.04 -27.56
CA TRP A 356 -6.59 17.43 -27.63
C TRP A 356 -6.66 15.97 -28.08
N LYS A 357 -5.65 15.56 -28.83
CA LYS A 357 -5.50 14.20 -29.36
C LYS A 357 -4.13 13.68 -28.91
N ILE A 358 -4.15 12.71 -28.00
CA ILE A 358 -2.95 12.10 -27.41
C ILE A 358 -2.89 10.63 -27.83
N VAL A 359 -1.75 10.17 -28.34
CA VAL A 359 -1.51 8.74 -28.53
C VAL A 359 -0.81 8.16 -27.30
N ASN A 360 -1.34 7.05 -26.79
CA ASN A 360 -0.74 6.23 -25.75
C ASN A 360 -0.26 4.90 -26.38
N SER A 361 1.02 4.57 -26.25
CA SER A 361 1.60 3.32 -26.75
C SER A 361 2.76 2.88 -25.87
N HIS A 362 3.24 1.65 -26.01
CA HIS A 362 4.49 1.24 -25.37
C HIS A 362 5.73 1.76 -26.12
N TYR A 363 5.65 1.88 -27.45
CA TYR A 363 6.80 2.20 -28.29
C TYR A 363 6.76 3.61 -28.91
N SER A 364 7.96 4.17 -29.16
CA SER A 364 8.17 5.38 -29.95
C SER A 364 8.37 5.05 -31.44
N PRO A 365 7.60 5.65 -32.36
CA PRO A 365 7.74 5.48 -33.81
C PRO A 365 9.12 5.76 -34.40
N TYR A 366 9.94 6.63 -33.78
CA TYR A 366 11.27 6.98 -34.31
C TYR A 366 12.44 6.36 -33.54
N ALA A 367 12.23 5.91 -32.29
CA ALA A 367 13.29 5.30 -31.48
C ALA A 367 13.28 3.77 -31.52
N HIS A 368 12.10 3.14 -31.62
CA HIS A 368 11.96 1.67 -31.49
C HIS A 368 11.61 0.96 -32.81
N PHE A 369 11.44 1.69 -33.92
CA PHE A 369 11.23 1.15 -35.26
C PHE A 369 12.41 1.47 -36.19
N ASP A 370 12.61 0.65 -37.24
CA ASP A 370 13.48 1.01 -38.36
C ASP A 370 12.88 2.15 -39.22
N GLU A 371 13.64 2.64 -40.20
CA GLU A 371 13.19 3.73 -41.10
C GLU A 371 11.91 3.40 -41.89
N ARG A 372 11.54 2.11 -42.03
CA ARG A 372 10.31 1.65 -42.71
C ARG A 372 9.13 1.59 -41.74
N GLY A 373 9.33 1.05 -40.54
CA GLY A 373 8.34 1.05 -39.47
C GLY A 373 7.97 2.46 -39.03
N MET A 374 8.97 3.34 -38.87
CA MET A 374 8.76 4.77 -38.62
C MET A 374 7.88 5.41 -39.70
N LYS A 375 8.09 5.07 -40.98
CA LYS A 375 7.29 5.61 -42.09
C LYS A 375 5.83 5.17 -42.05
N LYS A 376 5.51 3.92 -41.68
CA LYS A 376 4.11 3.48 -41.46
C LYS A 376 3.37 4.43 -40.52
N TRP A 377 4.01 4.83 -39.42
CA TRP A 377 3.42 5.73 -38.42
C TRP A 377 3.40 7.19 -38.89
N ILE A 378 4.46 7.69 -39.53
CA ILE A 378 4.50 9.06 -40.11
C ILE A 378 3.35 9.25 -41.12
N GLU A 379 3.07 8.26 -41.97
CA GLU A 379 2.00 8.30 -42.98
C GLU A 379 0.59 8.43 -42.37
N ILE A 380 0.41 8.04 -41.10
CA ILE A 380 -0.86 8.14 -40.35
C ILE A 380 -0.91 9.42 -39.51
N LEU A 381 0.23 9.84 -38.98
CA LEU A 381 0.34 11.01 -38.10
C LEU A 381 0.38 12.33 -38.87
N GLN A 382 0.81 12.33 -40.14
CA GLN A 382 0.84 13.53 -40.98
C GLN A 382 -0.56 14.14 -41.10
N ASP A 383 -0.67 15.43 -40.77
CA ASP A 383 -1.90 16.23 -40.81
C ASP A 383 -3.06 15.71 -39.93
N SER A 384 -2.81 14.71 -39.06
CA SER A 384 -3.80 14.06 -38.19
C SER A 384 -4.41 14.95 -37.09
N GLY A 385 -3.67 15.99 -36.69
CA GLY A 385 -4.02 16.83 -35.53
C GLY A 385 -3.76 16.19 -34.16
N VAL A 386 -3.02 15.07 -34.09
CA VAL A 386 -2.35 14.66 -32.84
C VAL A 386 -1.40 15.77 -32.41
N GLN A 387 -1.33 16.08 -31.11
CA GLN A 387 -0.33 17.03 -30.57
C GLN A 387 0.73 16.35 -29.70
N LEU A 388 0.44 15.17 -29.15
CA LEU A 388 1.31 14.46 -28.20
C LEU A 388 1.24 12.94 -28.40
N TRP A 389 2.40 12.30 -28.46
CA TRP A 389 2.58 10.85 -28.34
C TRP A 389 3.33 10.56 -27.04
N MET A 390 2.84 9.62 -26.24
CA MET A 390 3.49 9.21 -24.98
C MET A 390 3.78 7.71 -25.01
N ASN A 391 4.98 7.33 -24.58
CA ASN A 391 5.44 5.95 -24.56
C ASN A 391 6.39 5.61 -23.40
N GLY A 392 6.53 4.31 -23.15
CA GLY A 392 7.47 3.71 -22.18
C GLY A 392 8.65 3.04 -22.90
N HIS A 393 8.93 1.79 -22.53
CA HIS A 393 9.87 0.84 -23.13
C HIS A 393 11.36 1.15 -22.93
N THR A 394 11.80 2.37 -23.20
CA THR A 394 13.11 2.82 -22.69
C THR A 394 12.88 3.30 -21.26
N HIS A 395 13.63 2.81 -20.28
CA HIS A 395 13.35 3.05 -18.85
C HIS A 395 13.86 4.42 -18.36
N GLY A 396 13.65 5.46 -19.16
CA GLY A 396 14.14 6.82 -18.93
C GLY A 396 13.18 7.87 -19.49
N GLU A 397 13.57 9.13 -19.41
CA GLU A 397 12.67 10.26 -19.59
C GLU A 397 13.14 11.23 -20.68
N SER A 398 12.30 11.51 -21.68
CA SER A 398 12.59 12.51 -22.71
C SER A 398 11.34 13.20 -23.25
N HIS A 399 11.57 14.31 -23.93
CA HIS A 399 10.57 15.12 -24.62
C HIS A 399 11.22 15.68 -25.90
N ASP A 400 10.82 15.10 -27.02
CA ASP A 400 11.32 15.41 -28.36
C ASP A 400 10.18 15.99 -29.23
N TYR A 401 10.51 16.64 -30.33
CA TYR A 401 9.54 17.33 -31.20
C TYR A 401 9.76 17.03 -32.67
N PHE A 402 8.73 16.56 -33.37
CA PHE A 402 8.76 16.21 -34.79
C PHE A 402 8.19 17.36 -35.62
N SER A 403 9.08 18.18 -36.17
CA SER A 403 8.74 19.50 -36.70
C SER A 403 7.77 19.52 -37.90
N SER A 404 7.79 18.49 -38.77
CA SER A 404 6.86 18.39 -39.91
C SER A 404 5.54 17.70 -39.60
N LEU A 405 5.42 17.05 -38.43
CA LEU A 405 4.17 16.47 -37.94
C LEU A 405 3.41 17.41 -36.98
N GLN A 406 4.13 18.36 -36.36
CA GLN A 406 3.60 19.17 -35.25
C GLN A 406 3.18 18.31 -34.05
N ILE A 407 4.01 17.30 -33.74
CA ILE A 407 3.79 16.35 -32.64
C ILE A 407 4.97 16.39 -31.67
N HIS A 408 4.66 16.43 -30.38
CA HIS A 408 5.60 16.17 -29.30
C HIS A 408 5.61 14.67 -28.98
N PHE A 409 6.80 14.09 -28.79
CA PHE A 409 6.98 12.72 -28.37
C PHE A 409 7.58 12.72 -26.96
N VAL A 410 7.01 11.91 -26.06
CA VAL A 410 7.43 11.81 -24.65
C VAL A 410 7.74 10.36 -24.32
N ASN A 411 9.00 10.10 -23.96
CA ASN A 411 9.39 8.84 -23.32
C ASN A 411 9.26 9.03 -21.81
N ASN A 412 8.56 8.12 -21.15
CA ASN A 412 8.12 8.20 -19.75
C ASN A 412 8.13 6.78 -19.13
N GLY A 413 9.30 6.15 -19.13
CA GLY A 413 9.52 4.76 -18.70
C GLY A 413 10.27 4.62 -17.37
N ALA A 414 10.47 5.69 -16.61
CA ALA A 414 11.08 5.63 -15.28
C ALA A 414 10.05 5.37 -14.16
N GLY A 415 8.98 4.61 -14.43
CA GLY A 415 7.87 4.38 -13.48
C GLY A 415 8.19 3.48 -12.27
N GLY A 416 9.30 2.74 -12.32
CA GLY A 416 9.87 2.04 -11.16
C GLY A 416 9.72 0.52 -11.15
N GLY A 417 9.23 -0.10 -12.23
CA GLY A 417 9.07 -1.55 -12.33
C GLY A 417 10.37 -2.31 -12.60
N ILE A 418 11.41 -1.59 -13.01
CA ILE A 418 12.70 -2.09 -13.49
C ILE A 418 13.76 -1.02 -13.27
N GLN A 419 15.07 -1.35 -13.35
CA GLN A 419 16.09 -0.31 -13.22
C GLN A 419 16.02 0.70 -14.37
N LYS A 420 15.88 1.97 -13.99
CA LYS A 420 16.00 3.16 -14.85
C LYS A 420 17.27 3.17 -15.69
N GLU A 421 17.22 3.87 -16.82
CA GLU A 421 18.35 4.08 -17.71
C GLU A 421 18.34 5.46 -18.39
N SER A 422 19.35 5.74 -19.21
CA SER A 422 19.38 6.96 -20.03
C SER A 422 18.33 6.89 -21.14
N ALA A 423 17.55 7.95 -21.31
CA ALA A 423 16.56 8.03 -22.39
C ALA A 423 17.15 7.80 -23.79
N SER A 424 16.37 7.19 -24.68
CA SER A 424 16.79 6.80 -26.03
C SER A 424 17.20 8.01 -26.87
N GLY A 425 18.41 7.98 -27.43
CA GLY A 425 18.91 9.03 -28.32
C GLY A 425 18.31 8.93 -29.72
N ILE A 426 17.96 10.06 -30.33
CA ILE A 426 17.38 10.15 -31.68
C ILE A 426 18.28 9.43 -32.72
N PRO A 427 17.79 8.37 -33.40
CA PRO A 427 18.58 7.65 -34.40
C PRO A 427 18.97 8.50 -35.61
N GLU A 428 20.06 8.15 -36.29
CA GLU A 428 20.64 8.95 -37.38
C GLU A 428 19.64 9.27 -38.50
N PHE A 429 18.74 8.33 -38.84
CA PHE A 429 17.68 8.54 -39.85
C PHE A 429 16.58 9.51 -39.40
N ALA A 430 16.44 9.79 -38.11
CA ALA A 430 15.41 10.67 -37.52
C ALA A 430 15.95 12.07 -37.18
N LYS A 431 17.26 12.26 -37.01
CA LYS A 431 17.91 13.54 -36.65
C LYS A 431 17.65 14.71 -37.62
N GLY A 432 17.21 14.43 -38.84
CA GLY A 432 16.82 15.47 -39.81
C GLY A 432 15.41 16.03 -39.59
N SER A 433 14.60 15.40 -38.71
CA SER A 433 13.16 15.63 -38.58
C SER A 433 12.69 15.83 -37.13
N VAL A 434 13.36 15.15 -36.19
CA VAL A 434 13.11 15.18 -34.74
C VAL A 434 14.15 16.04 -34.03
N GLU A 435 13.68 16.96 -33.19
CA GLU A 435 14.49 17.84 -32.33
C GLU A 435 14.34 17.41 -30.86
N ALA A 436 15.45 17.21 -30.14
CA ALA A 436 15.40 16.91 -28.71
C ALA A 436 15.20 18.20 -27.89
N LEU A 437 14.07 18.33 -27.19
CA LEU A 437 13.77 19.52 -26.36
C LEU A 437 14.24 19.34 -24.92
N TRP A 438 14.17 18.11 -24.40
CA TRP A 438 14.66 17.72 -23.08
C TRP A 438 14.89 16.20 -23.03
N ALA A 439 15.97 15.78 -22.39
CA ALA A 439 16.16 14.41 -21.93
C ALA A 439 16.67 14.47 -20.48
N TYR A 440 16.22 13.55 -19.64
CA TYR A 440 16.68 13.50 -18.26
C TYR A 440 18.02 12.77 -18.16
N GLY A 441 19.07 13.53 -17.85
CA GLY A 441 20.38 12.97 -17.48
C GLY A 441 20.50 12.59 -16.00
N GLY A 442 19.38 12.61 -15.27
CA GLY A 442 19.32 12.21 -13.87
C GLY A 442 19.22 10.69 -13.69
N GLN A 443 19.09 10.28 -12.44
CA GLN A 443 19.02 8.89 -12.01
C GLN A 443 17.90 8.77 -10.97
N GLU A 444 16.71 9.24 -11.34
CA GLU A 444 15.53 9.30 -10.49
C GLU A 444 14.29 8.78 -11.23
N TYR A 445 13.44 8.05 -10.50
CA TYR A 445 12.16 7.49 -10.96
C TYR A 445 11.03 8.50 -10.81
N GLY A 446 10.02 8.42 -11.66
CA GLY A 446 8.99 9.44 -11.74
C GLY A 446 7.84 9.12 -12.70
N PHE A 447 7.11 10.16 -13.07
CA PHE A 447 5.96 10.08 -13.97
C PHE A 447 5.65 11.45 -14.61
N MET A 448 4.81 11.44 -15.64
CA MET A 448 4.38 12.65 -16.35
C MET A 448 2.98 13.10 -15.92
N SER A 449 2.74 14.41 -15.85
CA SER A 449 1.40 15.00 -15.78
C SER A 449 1.10 15.87 -17.00
N VAL A 450 -0.10 15.72 -17.56
CA VAL A 450 -0.65 16.52 -18.65
C VAL A 450 -1.87 17.29 -18.14
N GLU A 451 -1.72 18.59 -17.93
CA GLU A 451 -2.84 19.48 -17.62
C GLU A 451 -3.30 20.21 -18.89
N ALA A 452 -4.60 20.25 -19.15
CA ALA A 452 -5.19 20.77 -20.39
C ALA A 452 -6.08 22.00 -20.17
N SER A 453 -6.01 22.91 -21.15
CA SER A 453 -6.88 24.08 -21.32
C SER A 453 -7.35 24.16 -22.78
N ALA A 454 -8.14 25.17 -23.14
CA ALA A 454 -8.65 25.33 -24.52
C ALA A 454 -7.60 25.66 -25.58
N GLU A 455 -6.40 26.10 -25.19
CA GLU A 455 -5.32 26.52 -26.12
C GLU A 455 -3.93 25.95 -25.80
N TRP A 456 -3.73 25.43 -24.58
CA TRP A 456 -2.45 24.92 -24.09
C TRP A 456 -2.60 23.59 -23.34
N LEU A 457 -1.72 22.62 -23.61
CA LEU A 457 -1.33 21.59 -22.65
C LEU A 457 -0.11 22.08 -21.85
N LYS A 458 -0.03 21.63 -20.60
CA LYS A 458 1.09 21.81 -19.68
C LYS A 458 1.59 20.42 -19.30
N LEU A 459 2.65 19.99 -19.98
CA LEU A 459 3.38 18.74 -19.74
C LEU A 459 4.40 18.98 -18.63
N GLN A 460 4.51 18.06 -17.66
CA GLN A 460 5.51 18.11 -16.58
C GLN A 460 6.02 16.72 -16.22
N TYR A 461 7.32 16.60 -15.94
CA TYR A 461 7.91 15.41 -15.30
C TYR A 461 8.09 15.66 -13.80
N HIS A 462 7.66 14.70 -12.98
CA HIS A 462 7.71 14.74 -11.52
C HIS A 462 8.45 13.53 -10.96
N THR A 463 9.24 13.76 -9.92
CA THR A 463 10.06 12.77 -9.20
C THR A 463 10.04 13.09 -7.70
N ALA A 464 10.59 12.20 -6.87
CA ALA A 464 10.98 12.52 -5.50
C ALA A 464 11.83 13.81 -5.42
N ASP A 465 11.66 14.58 -4.35
CA ASP A 465 12.47 15.75 -4.02
C ASP A 465 13.64 15.46 -3.06
N ASP A 466 14.48 16.47 -2.83
CA ASP A 466 15.70 16.36 -2.00
C ASP A 466 15.42 16.15 -0.49
N SER A 467 14.16 16.01 -0.06
CA SER A 467 13.76 15.80 1.35
C SER A 467 13.46 14.33 1.71
N TRP A 468 13.41 13.46 0.71
CA TRP A 468 13.31 12.00 0.87
C TRP A 468 14.57 11.40 1.52
N VAL A 469 14.40 10.32 2.29
CA VAL A 469 15.53 9.51 2.77
C VAL A 469 15.21 8.03 2.59
N PHE A 470 15.83 7.41 1.57
CA PHE A 470 15.55 6.05 1.15
C PHE A 470 16.21 5.01 2.09
N ALA A 471 15.38 4.18 2.71
CA ALA A 471 15.80 3.00 3.47
C ALA A 471 15.61 1.74 2.63
N GLU A 472 16.24 0.64 3.03
CA GLU A 472 16.19 -0.66 2.35
C GLU A 472 14.75 -1.16 2.16
N ASN A 473 13.91 -1.02 3.18
CA ASN A 473 12.46 -1.25 3.12
C ASN A 473 11.68 0.07 3.05
N PHE A 474 10.67 0.17 2.17
CA PHE A 474 9.86 1.37 1.99
C PHE A 474 9.17 1.85 3.28
N LYS A 475 8.75 0.96 4.20
CA LYS A 475 8.13 1.35 5.49
C LYS A 475 9.10 2.13 6.40
N SER A 476 10.41 2.00 6.17
CA SER A 476 11.47 2.75 6.85
C SER A 476 11.96 3.96 6.04
N THR A 477 11.50 4.13 4.80
CA THR A 477 11.84 5.30 3.96
C THR A 477 11.10 6.52 4.47
N LYS A 478 11.85 7.60 4.73
CA LYS A 478 11.24 8.89 5.06
C LYS A 478 10.69 9.51 3.78
N VAL A 479 9.37 9.46 3.62
CA VAL A 479 8.63 10.16 2.56
C VAL A 479 8.94 11.65 2.58
N GLY A 480 9.34 12.18 1.41
CA GLY A 480 9.54 13.60 1.14
C GLY A 480 8.45 14.15 0.21
N GLY A 481 8.73 15.29 -0.44
CA GLY A 481 7.81 15.95 -1.36
C GLY A 481 8.02 15.57 -2.84
N VAL A 482 7.39 16.33 -3.73
CA VAL A 482 7.42 16.14 -5.20
C VAL A 482 8.23 17.26 -5.86
N ALA A 483 9.20 16.89 -6.69
CA ALA A 483 9.99 17.81 -7.50
C ALA A 483 9.64 17.70 -9.00
N THR A 484 9.12 18.79 -9.57
CA THR A 484 9.01 18.94 -11.03
C THR A 484 10.39 19.26 -11.62
N LYS A 485 10.95 18.40 -12.48
CA LYS A 485 12.25 18.64 -13.16
C LYS A 485 12.09 19.13 -14.61
N HIS A 486 10.97 18.81 -15.27
CA HIS A 486 10.59 19.32 -16.60
C HIS A 486 9.21 19.97 -16.59
N CYS A 487 9.01 21.01 -17.39
CA CYS A 487 7.72 21.68 -17.56
C CYS A 487 7.68 22.39 -18.92
N TRP A 488 6.70 22.06 -19.75
CA TRP A 488 6.55 22.58 -21.11
C TRP A 488 5.10 22.93 -21.45
N TYR A 489 4.91 24.03 -22.17
CA TYR A 489 3.63 24.47 -22.70
C TYR A 489 3.53 24.12 -24.18
N ILE A 490 2.67 23.16 -24.52
CA ILE A 490 2.37 22.75 -25.90
C ILE A 490 1.11 23.50 -26.36
N PRO A 491 1.16 24.26 -27.47
CA PRO A 491 0.01 24.95 -28.05
C PRO A 491 -0.94 23.99 -28.79
N ILE A 492 -2.20 24.40 -28.93
CA ILE A 492 -3.28 23.65 -29.60
C ILE A 492 -3.00 23.32 -31.08
N ASP A 493 -2.15 24.12 -31.74
CA ASP A 493 -1.67 23.86 -33.10
C ASP A 493 -0.49 22.87 -33.18
N GLY A 494 -0.10 22.24 -32.07
CA GLY A 494 0.96 21.23 -32.02
C GLY A 494 2.37 21.77 -32.28
N SER A 495 2.55 23.08 -32.49
CA SER A 495 3.89 23.64 -32.71
C SER A 495 4.81 23.50 -31.48
N ASN A 496 6.13 23.66 -31.66
CA ASN A 496 7.18 23.39 -30.66
C ASN A 496 6.88 23.96 -29.25
N GLY A 497 6.18 25.09 -29.14
CA GLY A 497 5.76 25.61 -27.84
C GLY A 497 6.92 26.25 -27.05
N LYS A 498 6.96 26.06 -25.72
CA LYS A 498 8.01 26.64 -24.86
C LYS A 498 8.06 26.06 -23.43
N LYS A 499 9.25 26.05 -22.83
CA LYS A 499 9.47 25.75 -21.41
C LYS A 499 8.74 26.72 -20.47
N CYS A 500 8.27 26.23 -19.32
CA CYS A 500 7.70 27.06 -18.24
C CYS A 500 8.77 27.96 -17.58
N SER A 501 8.39 29.13 -17.03
CA SER A 501 9.37 30.14 -16.59
C SER A 501 9.08 30.82 -15.24
N VAL A 502 9.56 30.19 -14.17
CA VAL A 502 9.37 30.57 -12.74
C VAL A 502 9.51 32.08 -12.43
N GLU A 503 10.40 32.81 -13.11
CA GLU A 503 10.57 34.27 -12.92
C GLU A 503 9.70 35.15 -13.82
N ARG A 504 9.42 34.73 -15.06
CA ARG A 504 8.71 35.56 -16.05
C ARG A 504 7.20 35.50 -15.79
N ASP A 505 6.71 34.33 -15.44
CA ASP A 505 5.30 34.03 -15.16
C ASP A 505 4.80 34.88 -13.97
N LYS A 506 5.64 35.05 -12.93
CA LYS A 506 5.38 35.97 -11.81
C LYS A 506 5.25 37.44 -12.24
N LYS A 507 6.07 37.92 -13.17
CA LYS A 507 6.00 39.31 -13.67
C LYS A 507 4.73 39.57 -14.48
N GLU A 508 4.34 38.66 -15.37
CA GLU A 508 3.11 38.79 -16.16
C GLU A 508 1.86 38.71 -15.26
N ALA A 509 1.82 37.77 -14.32
CA ALA A 509 0.74 37.66 -13.33
C ALA A 509 0.59 38.94 -12.48
N MET A 510 1.69 39.55 -12.02
CA MET A 510 1.65 40.82 -11.26
C MET A 510 1.08 41.99 -12.08
N VAL A 511 1.30 42.04 -13.40
CA VAL A 511 0.75 43.09 -14.27
C VAL A 511 -0.77 42.92 -14.43
N VAL A 512 -1.24 41.68 -14.68
CA VAL A 512 -2.69 41.38 -14.76
C VAL A 512 -3.39 41.67 -13.43
N MET A 513 -2.77 41.27 -12.31
CA MET A 513 -3.35 41.45 -10.97
C MET A 513 -3.44 42.92 -10.56
N LYS A 514 -2.43 43.76 -10.85
CA LYS A 514 -2.50 45.22 -10.63
C LYS A 514 -3.65 45.86 -11.40
N THR A 515 -3.86 45.50 -12.66
CA THR A 515 -4.95 46.03 -13.48
C THR A 515 -6.32 45.66 -12.90
N ARG A 516 -6.51 44.41 -12.42
CA ARG A 516 -7.75 44.00 -11.75
C ARG A 516 -8.01 44.77 -10.44
N ILE A 517 -6.98 45.00 -9.62
CA ILE A 517 -7.11 45.74 -8.34
C ILE A 517 -7.59 47.18 -8.56
N ILE A 518 -7.10 47.86 -9.61
CA ILE A 518 -7.54 49.22 -9.96
C ILE A 518 -9.03 49.23 -10.34
N ILE A 519 -9.49 48.28 -11.15
CA ILE A 519 -10.90 48.18 -11.59
C ILE A 519 -11.82 47.88 -10.40
N VAL A 520 -11.46 46.92 -9.54
CA VAL A 520 -12.23 46.61 -8.31
C VAL A 520 -12.27 47.81 -7.36
N GLY A 521 -11.17 48.55 -7.22
CA GLY A 521 -11.12 49.78 -6.43
C GLY A 521 -12.14 50.83 -6.89
N VAL A 522 -12.28 51.05 -8.19
CA VAL A 522 -13.29 51.97 -8.76
C VAL A 522 -14.71 51.48 -8.47
N VAL A 523 -15.00 50.19 -8.70
CA VAL A 523 -16.33 49.60 -8.43
C VAL A 523 -16.71 49.71 -6.95
N VAL A 524 -15.77 49.44 -6.03
CA VAL A 524 -16.00 49.54 -4.58
C VAL A 524 -16.24 51.00 -4.15
N VAL A 525 -15.53 51.98 -4.71
CA VAL A 525 -15.80 53.41 -4.44
C VAL A 525 -17.20 53.82 -4.91
N CYS A 526 -17.65 53.35 -6.08
CA CYS A 526 -19.02 53.57 -6.54
C CYS A 526 -20.07 52.90 -5.63
N ALA A 527 -19.82 51.68 -5.17
CA ALA A 527 -20.72 50.97 -4.25
C ALA A 527 -20.83 51.67 -2.89
N ILE A 528 -19.71 52.16 -2.34
CA ILE A 528 -19.69 52.92 -1.07
C ILE A 528 -20.48 54.24 -1.20
N ALA A 529 -20.37 54.93 -2.34
CA ALA A 529 -21.16 56.13 -2.60
C ALA A 529 -22.68 55.84 -2.59
N GLY A 530 -23.12 54.71 -3.16
CA GLY A 530 -24.50 54.25 -3.08
C GLY A 530 -24.95 53.89 -1.65
N ALA A 531 -24.11 53.18 -0.90
CA ALA A 531 -24.41 52.79 0.49
C ALA A 531 -24.61 54.00 1.42
N ILE A 532 -23.82 55.07 1.26
CA ILE A 532 -23.93 56.30 2.05
C ILE A 532 -25.30 56.98 1.85
N VAL A 533 -25.88 56.93 0.65
CA VAL A 533 -27.23 57.46 0.38
C VAL A 533 -28.31 56.64 1.11
N GLY A 534 -28.17 55.30 1.15
CA GLY A 534 -29.12 54.42 1.85
C GLY A 534 -29.13 54.61 3.37
N VAL A 535 -27.97 54.77 4.00
CA VAL A 535 -27.85 54.87 5.47
C VAL A 535 -28.52 56.14 6.04
N ILE A 536 -28.66 57.21 5.25
CA ILE A 536 -29.33 58.46 5.68
C ILE A 536 -30.84 58.25 5.92
N VAL A 537 -31.47 57.23 5.29
CA VAL A 537 -32.91 56.99 5.39
C VAL A 537 -33.30 56.17 6.63
N ALA A 538 -32.38 55.35 7.16
CA ALA A 538 -32.69 54.28 8.12
C ALA A 538 -32.69 54.70 9.62
N ILE A 539 -32.49 55.98 9.97
CA ILE A 539 -32.36 56.42 11.37
C ILE A 539 -33.67 57.04 11.91
N LYS A 540 -34.59 56.20 12.39
CA LYS A 540 -35.68 56.59 13.32
C LYS A 540 -35.95 55.47 14.35
N SER A 541 -36.19 55.88 15.60
CA SER A 541 -36.41 55.04 16.81
C SER A 541 -35.14 54.29 17.28
N LYS A 542 -34.48 54.58 18.41
CA LYS A 542 -34.86 54.72 19.85
C LYS A 542 -35.29 53.40 20.53
N SER A 543 -34.89 53.06 21.76
CA SER A 543 -33.84 53.58 22.70
C SER A 543 -33.75 52.72 23.98
N ALA A 544 -32.54 52.65 24.60
CA ALA A 544 -32.29 52.49 26.07
C ALA A 544 -32.68 51.15 26.79
N SER A 545 -32.10 50.72 27.94
CA SER A 545 -30.79 50.99 28.63
C SER A 545 -30.61 50.16 29.93
N THR A 546 -29.37 49.72 30.27
CA THR A 546 -28.68 49.63 31.61
C THR A 546 -29.38 49.06 32.88
N SER A 547 -28.73 48.45 33.91
CA SER A 547 -27.37 47.91 34.18
C SER A 547 -27.29 47.30 35.62
N SER A 548 -26.16 46.63 35.98
CA SER A 548 -25.49 46.56 37.32
C SER A 548 -26.17 45.90 38.54
N ASP A 549 -25.54 45.37 39.63
CA ASP A 549 -24.21 44.83 40.07
C ASP A 549 -24.34 44.48 41.62
N ASP A 550 -23.54 43.76 42.46
CA ASP A 550 -22.30 42.93 42.47
C ASP A 550 -22.22 42.01 43.76
N SER A 551 -21.24 41.09 43.85
CA SER A 551 -20.38 40.73 45.03
C SER A 551 -20.69 39.63 46.12
N ALA A 552 -19.77 38.62 46.18
CA ALA A 552 -18.88 38.19 47.31
C ALA A 552 -19.22 37.18 48.49
N ASN A 553 -18.29 36.18 48.65
CA ASN A 553 -17.72 35.50 49.88
C ASN A 553 -18.56 34.57 50.81
N SER A 554 -18.02 33.62 51.63
CA SER A 554 -16.64 33.05 51.87
C SER A 554 -16.59 31.76 52.75
N SER A 555 -15.47 30.98 52.73
CA SER A 555 -14.88 30.07 53.78
C SER A 555 -15.62 28.78 54.26
N GLY A 556 -14.99 27.70 54.77
CA GLY A 556 -13.55 27.27 54.89
C GLY A 556 -13.26 26.12 55.93
N ALA A 557 -12.09 25.43 55.84
CA ALA A 557 -11.44 24.50 56.84
C ALA A 557 -12.14 23.14 57.20
N SER A 558 -11.56 22.15 57.93
CA SER A 558 -10.20 21.53 58.06
C SER A 558 -10.24 20.30 59.04
N GLY A 559 -9.33 19.30 58.99
CA GLY A 559 -9.26 18.18 59.97
C GLY A 559 -8.15 17.13 59.73
N SER A 560 -7.66 16.41 60.77
CA SER A 560 -6.46 15.53 60.67
C SER A 560 -6.26 14.43 61.74
N SER A 561 -5.71 13.27 61.32
CA SER A 561 -4.85 12.29 62.05
C SER A 561 -5.38 11.41 63.21
N GLY A 562 -4.84 10.17 63.31
CA GLY A 562 -4.90 9.31 64.51
C GLY A 562 -4.48 7.84 64.28
N THR A 563 -3.49 7.32 65.03
CA THR A 563 -2.92 5.96 64.87
C THR A 563 -2.73 5.25 66.22
N LYS A 564 -3.09 3.97 66.35
CA LYS A 564 -2.67 3.06 67.46
C LYS A 564 -2.58 1.58 67.01
N THR A 565 -1.85 0.76 67.78
CA THR A 565 -1.44 -0.62 67.46
C THR A 565 -1.76 -1.63 68.59
N SER A 566 -1.79 -2.93 68.27
CA SER A 566 -1.74 -4.03 69.23
C SER A 566 -1.22 -5.34 68.60
N ASN A 567 -0.68 -6.27 69.41
CA ASN A 567 0.00 -7.50 68.98
C ASN A 567 -0.70 -8.78 69.49
N SER A 568 -0.64 -9.88 68.73
CA SER A 568 -0.73 -11.26 69.25
C SER A 568 -0.03 -12.26 68.29
N LYS A 569 0.15 -13.53 68.70
CA LYS A 569 0.99 -14.53 67.99
C LYS A 569 0.21 -15.75 67.50
N GLY A 570 0.43 -16.10 66.22
CA GLY A 570 0.91 -17.43 65.80
C GLY A 570 -0.05 -18.62 65.75
N SER A 571 -0.29 -19.11 64.54
CA SER A 571 -0.37 -20.54 64.19
C SER A 571 -0.02 -20.72 62.71
N SER A 572 0.40 -21.92 62.29
CA SER A 572 0.85 -22.20 60.93
C SER A 572 -0.28 -22.70 60.01
N GLY A 573 -0.54 -21.95 58.94
CA GLY A 573 -1.38 -22.34 57.79
C GLY A 573 -0.98 -21.51 56.56
N LYS A 574 -1.54 -21.80 55.36
CA LYS A 574 -1.37 -20.91 54.20
C LYS A 574 -1.83 -19.49 54.59
N PRO A 575 -1.12 -18.42 54.21
CA PRO A 575 -1.54 -17.06 54.56
C PRO A 575 -2.90 -16.78 53.92
N VAL A 576 -3.92 -16.54 54.74
CA VAL A 576 -5.24 -16.17 54.27
C VAL A 576 -5.13 -14.80 53.60
N LYS A 577 -5.22 -14.75 52.26
CA LYS A 577 -5.42 -13.49 51.53
C LYS A 577 -6.64 -12.79 52.15
N ALA A 578 -6.52 -11.50 52.42
CA ALA A 578 -7.62 -10.74 53.01
C ALA A 578 -8.81 -10.76 52.05
N THR A 579 -9.95 -11.28 52.51
CA THR A 579 -11.15 -11.47 51.67
C THR A 579 -11.58 -10.15 51.05
N VAL A 580 -11.76 -10.15 49.73
CA VAL A 580 -12.20 -8.97 48.99
C VAL A 580 -13.64 -8.65 49.38
N THR A 581 -13.84 -7.44 49.90
CA THR A 581 -15.13 -6.96 50.43
C THR A 581 -15.52 -5.58 49.85
N SER A 582 -14.71 -5.05 48.94
CA SER A 582 -15.02 -3.88 48.12
C SER A 582 -16.02 -4.23 47.02
N ASP A 583 -16.89 -3.29 46.65
CA ASP A 583 -17.86 -3.48 45.56
C ASP A 583 -17.15 -3.37 44.19
N PRO A 584 -17.18 -4.40 43.32
CA PRO A 584 -16.51 -4.39 42.03
C PRO A 584 -17.03 -3.33 41.05
N THR A 585 -18.25 -2.83 41.24
CA THR A 585 -18.82 -1.73 40.44
C THR A 585 -18.31 -0.37 40.88
N SER A 586 -17.79 -0.27 42.12
CA SER A 586 -17.17 0.94 42.68
C SER A 586 -15.65 0.99 42.49
N ALA A 587 -15.03 -0.11 42.05
CA ALA A 587 -13.58 -0.24 41.94
C ALA A 587 -13.01 0.60 40.78
N THR A 588 -11.90 1.28 41.02
CA THR A 588 -11.16 2.02 39.97
C THR A 588 -10.28 1.06 39.19
N TYR A 589 -10.68 0.78 37.95
CA TYR A 589 -9.89 0.01 36.98
C TYR A 589 -8.89 0.93 36.27
N SER A 590 -7.65 0.47 36.09
CA SER A 590 -6.52 1.31 35.63
C SER A 590 -5.59 0.64 34.62
N LEU A 591 -5.66 -0.68 34.48
CA LEU A 591 -4.80 -1.48 33.62
C LEU A 591 -5.64 -2.46 32.80
N SER A 592 -5.27 -2.76 31.56
CA SER A 592 -6.00 -3.71 30.72
C SER A 592 -5.09 -4.48 29.77
N ALA A 593 -5.53 -5.68 29.37
CA ALA A 593 -5.04 -6.45 28.24
C ALA A 593 -6.22 -7.09 27.50
N PHE A 594 -6.07 -7.34 26.20
CA PHE A 594 -6.96 -8.22 25.45
C PHE A 594 -6.34 -9.62 25.33
N ALA A 595 -7.10 -10.60 24.88
CA ALA A 595 -6.67 -11.98 24.73
C ALA A 595 -7.38 -12.61 23.51
N ILE A 596 -6.68 -13.42 22.72
CA ILE A 596 -7.19 -14.11 21.52
C ILE A 596 -6.39 -15.39 21.24
N GLY A 597 -7.02 -16.46 20.75
CA GLY A 597 -6.36 -17.68 20.26
C GLY A 597 -6.82 -18.03 18.85
N ASP A 598 -6.05 -18.88 18.16
CA ASP A 598 -6.53 -19.63 16.98
C ASP A 598 -7.03 -18.69 15.85
N TRP A 599 -6.31 -17.58 15.66
CA TRP A 599 -6.76 -16.40 14.92
C TRP A 599 -6.14 -16.23 13.54
N GLY A 600 -4.95 -16.77 13.30
CA GLY A 600 -4.18 -16.44 12.09
C GLY A 600 -4.48 -17.37 10.94
N THR A 601 -5.20 -16.86 9.93
CA THR A 601 -5.62 -17.65 8.77
C THR A 601 -4.44 -18.18 7.95
N THR A 602 -4.74 -19.13 7.09
CA THR A 602 -3.97 -19.40 5.86
C THR A 602 -3.91 -18.17 4.95
N VAL A 603 -2.82 -17.99 4.20
CA VAL A 603 -2.70 -16.86 3.24
C VAL A 603 -3.80 -16.86 2.17
N ASN A 604 -4.31 -18.04 1.80
CA ASN A 604 -5.41 -18.23 0.85
C ASN A 604 -6.80 -18.25 1.53
N LYS A 605 -6.84 -18.15 2.86
CA LYS A 605 -8.04 -18.31 3.72
C LYS A 605 -8.80 -19.63 3.57
N ASP A 606 -8.18 -20.68 3.05
CA ASP A 606 -8.81 -22.00 2.99
C ASP A 606 -9.08 -22.61 4.38
N SER A 607 -8.39 -22.14 5.43
CA SER A 607 -8.47 -22.70 6.79
C SER A 607 -9.83 -22.55 7.47
N CYS A 608 -10.68 -21.61 7.02
CA CYS A 608 -12.08 -21.53 7.45
C CYS A 608 -12.96 -22.68 6.92
N CYS A 609 -12.52 -23.33 5.84
CA CYS A 609 -13.45 -23.83 4.81
C CYS A 609 -13.01 -25.15 4.16
N SER A 610 -11.77 -25.61 4.38
CA SER A 610 -11.26 -26.90 3.89
C SER A 610 -11.57 -28.08 4.83
N ARG A 611 -11.87 -27.82 6.12
CA ARG A 611 -12.26 -28.86 7.09
C ARG A 611 -13.75 -29.25 7.03
N SER A 612 -14.61 -28.48 6.36
CA SER A 612 -16.06 -28.72 6.34
C SER A 612 -16.75 -28.11 5.11
N ASP A 613 -17.61 -28.89 4.45
CA ASP A 613 -18.50 -28.38 3.39
C ASP A 613 -19.55 -27.38 3.92
N THR A 614 -19.75 -27.28 5.24
CA THR A 614 -20.74 -26.41 5.87
C THR A 614 -20.08 -25.19 6.53
N PHE A 615 -19.55 -24.29 5.71
CA PHE A 615 -19.11 -22.95 6.11
C PHE A 615 -20.06 -21.86 5.58
N ASN A 616 -19.91 -20.64 6.08
CA ASN A 616 -20.64 -19.46 5.61
C ASN A 616 -19.74 -18.21 5.56
N ASN A 617 -20.26 -17.10 5.04
CA ASN A 617 -19.49 -15.86 4.87
C ASN A 617 -18.77 -15.38 6.15
N TYR A 618 -19.34 -15.56 7.35
CA TYR A 618 -18.69 -15.15 8.60
C TYR A 618 -17.41 -15.96 8.84
N ASP A 619 -17.38 -17.25 8.47
CA ASP A 619 -16.17 -18.08 8.57
C ASP A 619 -15.07 -17.57 7.60
N VAL A 620 -15.44 -17.12 6.40
CA VAL A 620 -14.53 -16.60 5.36
C VAL A 620 -13.87 -15.26 5.75
N VAL A 621 -14.48 -14.48 6.65
CA VAL A 621 -13.98 -13.17 7.10
C VAL A 621 -13.68 -13.10 8.60
N ALA A 622 -13.64 -14.24 9.30
CA ALA A 622 -13.64 -14.29 10.76
C ALA A 622 -12.50 -13.48 11.41
N GLU A 623 -11.25 -13.74 11.02
CA GLU A 623 -10.06 -12.97 11.42
C GLU A 623 -10.19 -11.45 11.15
N ASP A 624 -10.65 -11.05 9.95
CA ASP A 624 -10.84 -9.62 9.62
C ASP A 624 -11.92 -8.97 10.52
N VAL A 625 -12.97 -9.73 10.86
CA VAL A 625 -14.03 -9.28 11.79
C VAL A 625 -13.48 -9.15 13.21
N VAL A 626 -12.81 -10.17 13.74
CA VAL A 626 -12.29 -10.14 15.12
C VAL A 626 -11.24 -9.03 15.29
N ALA A 627 -10.34 -8.83 14.32
CA ALA A 627 -9.41 -7.70 14.33
C ALA A 627 -10.13 -6.34 14.35
N SER A 628 -11.24 -6.21 13.61
CA SER A 628 -12.09 -5.01 13.60
C SER A 628 -12.84 -4.79 14.93
N LEU A 629 -13.36 -5.86 15.54
CA LEU A 629 -13.99 -5.84 16.86
C LEU A 629 -12.98 -5.43 17.94
N MET A 630 -11.76 -5.96 17.91
CA MET A 630 -10.67 -5.60 18.82
C MET A 630 -10.28 -4.13 18.68
N ASN A 631 -10.02 -3.64 17.46
CA ASN A 631 -9.73 -2.22 17.24
C ASN A 631 -10.88 -1.32 17.71
N THR A 632 -12.13 -1.70 17.42
CA THR A 632 -13.32 -0.95 17.84
C THR A 632 -13.46 -0.90 19.37
N GLN A 633 -13.23 -2.02 20.06
CA GLN A 633 -13.32 -2.09 21.52
C GLN A 633 -12.14 -1.40 22.20
N ALA A 634 -10.92 -1.48 21.66
CA ALA A 634 -9.78 -0.70 22.13
C ALA A 634 -10.06 0.81 21.99
N GLY A 635 -10.67 1.24 20.88
CA GLY A 635 -11.12 2.62 20.69
C GLY A 635 -12.18 3.07 21.70
N LYS A 636 -13.14 2.21 22.04
CA LYS A 636 -14.24 2.50 22.97
C LYS A 636 -13.88 2.40 24.46
N ALA A 637 -12.92 1.56 24.86
CA ALA A 637 -12.63 1.30 26.27
C ALA A 637 -12.03 2.51 27.00
N ASP A 638 -12.47 2.78 28.24
CA ASP A 638 -11.92 3.85 29.09
C ASP A 638 -10.45 3.59 29.44
N VAL A 639 -10.13 2.34 29.77
CA VAL A 639 -8.76 1.84 29.98
C VAL A 639 -8.30 1.16 28.70
N LYS A 640 -7.27 1.71 28.04
CA LYS A 640 -6.70 1.10 26.83
C LYS A 640 -5.90 -0.16 27.18
N PRO A 641 -6.01 -1.26 26.39
CA PRO A 641 -5.18 -2.43 26.60
C PRO A 641 -3.69 -2.09 26.38
N LYS A 642 -2.81 -2.60 27.25
CA LYS A 642 -1.35 -2.42 27.14
C LYS A 642 -0.66 -3.58 26.39
N CYS A 643 -1.38 -4.68 26.18
CA CYS A 643 -1.01 -5.79 25.30
C CYS A 643 -2.24 -6.61 24.88
N VAL A 644 -2.02 -7.51 23.92
CA VAL A 644 -2.88 -8.66 23.58
C VAL A 644 -2.13 -9.93 24.00
N LEU A 645 -2.78 -10.85 24.71
CA LEU A 645 -2.29 -12.21 24.90
C LEU A 645 -2.70 -13.04 23.67
N SER A 646 -1.74 -13.58 22.92
CA SER A 646 -2.04 -14.60 21.89
C SER A 646 -1.83 -15.99 22.47
N HIS A 647 -2.85 -16.84 22.35
CA HIS A 647 -2.89 -18.22 22.88
C HIS A 647 -2.32 -19.26 21.92
N GLY A 648 -1.55 -18.87 20.90
CA GLY A 648 -1.05 -19.84 19.91
C GLY A 648 -2.04 -20.14 18.80
N ASP A 649 -1.60 -21.00 17.87
CA ASP A 649 -2.15 -21.12 16.51
C ASP A 649 -2.27 -19.75 15.85
N ASN A 650 -1.13 -19.07 15.87
CA ASN A 650 -0.92 -17.76 15.28
C ASN A 650 -0.93 -17.83 13.74
N LEU A 651 -0.70 -19.00 13.13
CA LEU A 651 -0.43 -19.15 11.69
C LEU A 651 -0.87 -20.51 11.08
N TYR A 652 -2.17 -20.76 10.85
CA TYR A 652 -2.66 -21.96 10.16
C TYR A 652 -2.17 -22.10 8.70
N TRP A 653 -1.85 -23.29 8.16
CA TRP A 653 -1.90 -24.63 8.78
C TRP A 653 -0.57 -25.11 9.34
N THR A 654 0.54 -24.47 8.97
CA THR A 654 1.89 -25.02 9.16
C THR A 654 2.90 -24.01 9.70
N GLY A 655 2.44 -22.86 10.19
CA GLY A 655 3.27 -21.84 10.81
C GLY A 655 3.98 -20.95 9.78
N VAL A 656 5.31 -20.94 9.88
CA VAL A 656 6.26 -20.40 8.89
C VAL A 656 7.03 -21.57 8.30
N ASN A 657 7.17 -21.66 6.97
CA ASN A 657 7.90 -22.76 6.32
C ASN A 657 9.35 -22.39 5.94
N SER A 658 9.68 -21.11 5.73
CA SER A 658 11.03 -20.64 5.42
C SER A 658 11.36 -19.27 6.05
N GLU A 659 12.66 -18.93 6.18
CA GLU A 659 13.06 -17.59 6.66
C GLU A 659 12.66 -16.48 5.66
N ASP A 660 12.65 -16.80 4.36
CA ASP A 660 12.27 -15.89 3.26
C ASP A 660 10.74 -15.65 3.23
N GLY A 661 9.94 -16.71 3.39
CA GLY A 661 8.48 -16.64 3.45
C GLY A 661 7.93 -15.96 4.72
N ARG A 662 8.73 -15.89 5.79
CA ARG A 662 8.36 -15.32 7.10
C ARG A 662 7.67 -13.96 6.99
N ASP A 663 8.30 -12.99 6.33
CA ASP A 663 7.81 -11.60 6.36
C ASP A 663 6.57 -11.40 5.47
N TYR A 664 6.43 -12.20 4.41
CA TYR A 664 5.19 -12.28 3.63
C TYR A 664 4.06 -12.89 4.47
N ARG A 665 4.33 -14.00 5.17
CA ARG A 665 3.39 -14.71 6.05
C ARG A 665 2.83 -13.77 7.13
N PHE A 666 3.71 -13.11 7.88
CA PHE A 666 3.33 -12.13 8.90
C PHE A 666 2.64 -10.89 8.32
N THR A 667 3.11 -10.36 7.19
CA THR A 667 2.45 -9.20 6.55
C THR A 667 1.02 -9.54 6.15
N THR A 668 0.80 -10.73 5.58
CA THR A 668 -0.50 -11.14 5.04
C THR A 668 -1.53 -11.41 6.13
N THR A 669 -1.19 -12.13 7.21
CA THR A 669 -2.19 -12.61 8.19
C THR A 669 -2.04 -12.06 9.60
N PHE A 670 -1.03 -11.22 9.87
CA PHE A 670 -0.95 -10.45 11.12
C PHE A 670 -1.01 -8.94 10.87
N GLU A 671 -0.07 -8.38 10.08
CA GLU A 671 0.03 -6.93 9.92
C GLU A 671 -1.08 -6.32 9.06
N SER A 672 -1.61 -7.03 8.05
CA SER A 672 -2.75 -6.52 7.26
C SER A 672 -4.08 -6.52 8.03
N LYS A 673 -4.12 -7.25 9.16
CA LYS A 673 -5.33 -7.54 9.94
C LYS A 673 -5.46 -6.63 11.15
N PHE A 674 -4.47 -6.68 12.03
CA PHE A 674 -4.50 -5.99 13.31
C PHE A 674 -3.89 -4.57 13.19
N ASN A 675 -4.20 -3.84 12.12
CA ASN A 675 -3.61 -2.52 11.78
C ASN A 675 -4.48 -1.30 12.12
N GLY A 676 -5.70 -1.49 12.63
CA GLY A 676 -6.56 -0.36 13.01
C GLY A 676 -5.95 0.51 14.11
N ASP A 677 -6.16 1.83 14.04
CA ASP A 677 -5.47 2.87 14.83
C ASP A 677 -5.34 2.60 16.34
N ASN A 678 -6.33 1.93 16.96
CA ASN A 678 -6.36 1.68 18.41
C ASN A 678 -5.65 0.38 18.81
N LEU A 679 -5.18 -0.42 17.85
CA LEU A 679 -4.57 -1.74 18.02
C LEU A 679 -3.19 -1.86 17.33
N ALA A 680 -2.95 -1.05 16.30
CA ALA A 680 -1.75 -1.10 15.46
C ALA A 680 -0.43 -1.12 16.25
N LEU A 681 -0.32 -0.35 17.34
CA LEU A 681 0.91 -0.23 18.14
C LEU A 681 0.92 -1.08 19.41
N ILE A 682 -0.10 -1.92 19.63
CA ILE A 682 -0.25 -2.71 20.87
C ILE A 682 0.55 -4.02 20.77
N PRO A 683 1.43 -4.34 21.75
CA PRO A 683 2.15 -5.60 21.80
C PRO A 683 1.25 -6.84 21.80
N PHE A 684 1.47 -7.75 20.87
CA PHE A 684 0.96 -9.12 20.91
C PHE A 684 2.01 -9.99 21.64
N VAL A 685 1.58 -10.61 22.73
CA VAL A 685 2.40 -11.40 23.66
C VAL A 685 2.01 -12.86 23.44
N ASN A 686 2.83 -13.57 22.67
CA ASN A 686 2.46 -14.83 22.05
C ASN A 686 3.03 -16.05 22.79
N VAL A 687 2.25 -17.13 22.82
CA VAL A 687 2.76 -18.51 22.82
C VAL A 687 2.53 -19.12 21.43
N VAL A 688 2.93 -20.37 21.23
CA VAL A 688 2.81 -21.12 19.97
C VAL A 688 1.91 -22.35 20.14
N GLY A 689 1.10 -22.65 19.13
CA GLY A 689 0.19 -23.81 19.08
C GLY A 689 0.69 -24.94 18.18
N ASN A 690 -0.10 -26.01 17.99
CA ASN A 690 0.34 -27.14 17.16
C ASN A 690 0.53 -26.74 15.69
N HIS A 691 -0.31 -25.87 15.14
CA HIS A 691 -0.21 -25.46 13.74
C HIS A 691 0.98 -24.52 13.49
N ASP A 692 1.41 -23.74 14.49
CA ASP A 692 2.63 -22.93 14.42
C ASP A 692 3.92 -23.76 14.24
N TYR A 693 3.89 -25.03 14.68
CA TYR A 693 4.98 -26.01 14.51
C TYR A 693 4.80 -26.93 13.29
N GLY A 694 3.73 -26.81 12.50
CA GLY A 694 3.45 -27.66 11.33
C GLY A 694 2.08 -28.36 11.35
N GLY A 695 1.39 -28.38 12.49
CA GLY A 695 0.11 -29.06 12.66
C GLY A 695 0.24 -30.56 12.37
N ALA A 696 -0.73 -31.14 11.68
CA ALA A 696 -0.63 -32.53 11.19
C ALA A 696 0.20 -32.69 9.89
N SER A 697 0.77 -31.62 9.32
CA SER A 697 1.56 -31.67 8.09
C SER A 697 3.03 -32.03 8.36
N TYR A 698 3.88 -32.04 7.32
CA TYR A 698 5.32 -32.17 7.51
C TYR A 698 5.93 -30.92 8.18
N ILE A 699 6.85 -31.14 9.13
CA ILE A 699 7.57 -30.08 9.84
C ILE A 699 8.65 -29.47 8.93
N CYS A 700 9.31 -30.27 8.09
CA CYS A 700 10.33 -29.80 7.15
C CYS A 700 9.72 -29.17 5.89
N SER A 701 10.58 -28.53 5.09
CA SER A 701 10.22 -27.77 3.89
C SER A 701 11.31 -27.81 2.81
N ASP A 702 10.90 -27.60 1.55
CA ASP A 702 11.78 -27.31 0.42
C ASP A 702 11.34 -25.95 -0.15
N GLY A 703 12.15 -24.91 0.10
CA GLY A 703 11.66 -23.53 0.03
C GLY A 703 10.56 -23.29 1.08
N ASP A 704 9.43 -22.72 0.67
CA ASP A 704 8.27 -22.49 1.55
C ASP A 704 7.19 -23.60 1.43
N ASP A 705 7.41 -24.64 0.61
CA ASP A 705 6.53 -25.81 0.49
C ASP A 705 6.85 -26.86 1.56
N ASN A 706 5.84 -27.48 2.17
CA ASN A 706 6.04 -28.54 3.19
C ASN A 706 6.58 -29.83 2.54
N ALA A 707 7.68 -30.37 3.10
CA ALA A 707 8.40 -31.52 2.58
C ALA A 707 8.79 -32.51 3.68
N GLU A 708 8.93 -33.78 3.33
CA GLU A 708 9.33 -34.83 4.27
C GLU A 708 10.76 -34.62 4.80
N CYS A 709 10.96 -34.78 6.11
CA CYS A 709 12.27 -34.61 6.74
C CYS A 709 13.25 -35.72 6.35
N SER A 710 14.43 -35.37 5.85
CA SER A 710 15.46 -36.32 5.42
C SER A 710 16.17 -37.06 6.56
N SER A 711 16.07 -36.57 7.79
CA SER A 711 16.59 -37.20 9.00
C SER A 711 15.94 -36.63 10.27
N THR A 712 16.18 -37.29 11.41
CA THR A 712 15.80 -36.80 12.74
C THR A 712 16.45 -35.46 13.09
N ASP A 713 17.72 -35.24 12.70
CA ASP A 713 18.43 -33.98 12.92
C ASP A 713 17.81 -32.84 12.09
N ASP A 714 17.41 -33.13 10.85
CA ASP A 714 16.69 -32.16 10.00
C ASP A 714 15.33 -31.80 10.59
N LEU A 715 14.59 -32.78 11.12
CA LEU A 715 13.29 -32.54 11.78
C LEU A 715 13.43 -31.67 13.03
N VAL A 716 14.39 -31.95 13.90
CA VAL A 716 14.64 -31.13 15.10
C VAL A 716 15.05 -29.72 14.68
N THR A 717 15.91 -29.59 13.66
CA THR A 717 16.33 -28.30 13.12
C THR A 717 15.16 -27.51 12.53
N ALA A 718 14.25 -28.16 11.82
CA ALA A 718 13.04 -27.53 11.27
C ALA A 718 12.06 -27.10 12.37
N LEU A 719 11.83 -27.95 13.38
CA LEU A 719 10.98 -27.65 14.54
C LEU A 719 11.49 -26.42 15.32
N GLU A 720 12.79 -26.38 15.62
CA GLU A 720 13.43 -25.24 16.28
C GLU A 720 13.41 -23.98 15.39
N ASN A 721 13.57 -24.13 14.07
CA ASN A 721 13.47 -23.01 13.12
C ASN A 721 12.04 -22.42 13.05
N LYS A 722 10.98 -23.22 13.11
CA LYS A 722 9.59 -22.72 13.11
C LYS A 722 9.28 -21.81 14.28
N PHE A 723 9.78 -22.14 15.48
CA PHE A 723 9.73 -21.25 16.64
C PHE A 723 10.58 -19.99 16.42
N LYS A 724 11.85 -20.19 16.06
CA LYS A 724 12.88 -19.15 15.91
C LYS A 724 12.58 -18.12 14.81
N TRP A 725 11.90 -18.48 13.73
CA TRP A 725 11.43 -17.52 12.73
C TRP A 725 10.37 -16.59 13.31
N GLN A 726 9.43 -17.10 14.10
CA GLN A 726 8.45 -16.27 14.81
C GLN A 726 9.12 -15.43 15.92
N GLN A 727 10.07 -16.00 16.67
CA GLN A 727 10.82 -15.30 17.72
C GLN A 727 11.64 -14.12 17.16
N LYS A 728 12.20 -14.28 15.95
CA LYS A 728 12.99 -13.25 15.25
C LYS A 728 12.16 -12.22 14.49
N TYR A 729 10.86 -12.44 14.29
CA TYR A 729 10.06 -11.52 13.46
C TYR A 729 10.00 -10.13 14.09
N VAL A 730 10.43 -9.11 13.33
CA VAL A 730 10.41 -7.71 13.76
C VAL A 730 9.20 -7.03 13.13
N SER A 731 8.16 -6.80 13.91
CA SER A 731 6.98 -6.08 13.42
C SER A 731 7.34 -4.64 13.02
N PRO A 732 6.97 -4.16 11.81
CA PRO A 732 7.17 -2.77 11.42
C PRO A 732 6.37 -1.80 12.32
N ASN A 733 5.32 -2.30 12.97
CA ASN A 733 4.49 -1.54 13.91
C ASN A 733 5.12 -1.58 15.31
N ASN A 734 6.16 -0.76 15.52
CA ASN A 734 6.85 -0.58 16.81
C ASN A 734 7.39 -1.89 17.45
N ASN A 735 7.77 -2.88 16.63
CA ASN A 735 8.16 -4.22 17.07
C ASN A 735 7.18 -4.86 18.09
N ARG A 736 5.89 -4.73 17.82
CA ARG A 736 4.82 -5.23 18.70
C ARG A 736 4.72 -6.76 18.79
N TRP A 737 5.45 -7.52 17.97
CA TRP A 737 5.43 -8.98 18.05
C TRP A 737 6.36 -9.44 19.17
N VAL A 738 5.80 -10.02 20.22
CA VAL A 738 6.54 -10.47 21.39
C VAL A 738 6.40 -11.99 21.52
N LEU A 739 7.44 -12.70 21.08
CA LEU A 739 7.71 -14.10 21.42
C LEU A 739 9.16 -14.17 21.85
N LYS A 740 9.44 -14.34 23.14
CA LYS A 740 10.82 -14.23 23.68
C LYS A 740 11.53 -15.58 23.76
N ASP A 741 10.82 -16.59 24.24
CA ASP A 741 11.32 -17.93 24.56
C ASP A 741 10.10 -18.87 24.72
N HIS A 742 10.32 -20.18 24.92
CA HIS A 742 9.25 -21.14 25.19
C HIS A 742 8.55 -20.87 26.54
N PHE A 743 9.30 -20.40 27.53
CA PHE A 743 8.77 -19.80 28.75
C PHE A 743 9.24 -18.36 28.93
N TYR A 744 8.32 -17.41 29.14
CA TYR A 744 8.72 -16.06 29.55
C TYR A 744 7.63 -15.28 30.29
N VAL A 745 8.07 -14.43 31.23
CA VAL A 745 7.20 -13.46 31.90
C VAL A 745 7.13 -12.16 31.08
N TYR A 746 5.92 -11.62 30.95
CA TYR A 746 5.66 -10.28 30.42
C TYR A 746 4.81 -9.49 31.41
N THR A 747 5.40 -8.47 32.03
CA THR A 747 4.74 -7.61 33.00
C THR A 747 4.13 -6.39 32.31
N ILE A 748 2.86 -6.11 32.59
CA ILE A 748 2.26 -4.78 32.36
C ILE A 748 1.88 -4.14 33.69
N GLU A 749 2.05 -2.82 33.77
CA GLU A 749 1.89 -2.04 35.01
C GLU A 749 1.15 -0.74 34.70
N ASP A 750 0.27 -0.32 35.60
CA ASP A 750 -0.11 1.07 35.76
C ASP A 750 0.52 1.66 37.03
N LYS A 751 1.45 2.60 36.84
CA LYS A 751 2.32 3.15 37.90
C LYS A 751 1.60 4.10 38.85
N ASP A 752 0.56 4.77 38.38
CA ASP A 752 -0.17 5.77 39.16
C ASP A 752 -1.12 5.11 40.17
N SER A 753 -1.78 4.01 39.76
CA SER A 753 -2.52 3.15 40.70
C SER A 753 -1.61 2.18 41.46
N GLY A 754 -0.51 1.73 40.85
CA GLY A 754 0.33 0.62 41.34
C GLY A 754 -0.29 -0.76 41.11
N VAL A 755 -1.15 -0.89 40.09
CA VAL A 755 -1.73 -2.18 39.66
C VAL A 755 -0.85 -2.80 38.58
N SER A 756 -0.56 -4.09 38.68
CA SER A 756 0.26 -4.82 37.71
C SER A 756 -0.28 -6.22 37.41
N ILE A 757 -0.02 -6.70 36.19
CA ILE A 757 -0.31 -8.06 35.74
C ILE A 757 1.01 -8.67 35.27
N ASP A 758 1.44 -9.77 35.89
CA ASP A 758 2.45 -10.67 35.31
C ASP A 758 1.76 -11.72 34.45
N ILE A 759 2.12 -11.75 33.17
CA ILE A 759 1.67 -12.76 32.20
C ILE A 759 2.78 -13.80 32.09
N PHE A 760 2.48 -15.03 32.49
CA PHE A 760 3.36 -16.18 32.40
C PHE A 760 3.03 -16.94 31.12
N ASN A 761 3.85 -16.75 30.08
CA ASN A 761 3.71 -17.43 28.80
C ASN A 761 4.41 -18.78 28.91
N VAL A 762 3.69 -19.87 28.62
CA VAL A 762 4.17 -21.24 28.82
C VAL A 762 4.01 -22.08 27.54
N ASP A 763 5.04 -22.83 27.18
CA ASP A 763 4.89 -23.94 26.24
C ASP A 763 4.12 -25.07 26.93
N SER A 764 3.21 -25.68 26.18
CA SER A 764 2.27 -26.71 26.63
C SER A 764 2.12 -27.82 25.57
N GLY A 765 3.05 -27.89 24.60
CA GLY A 765 3.01 -28.83 23.48
C GLY A 765 3.17 -30.30 23.88
N ASP A 766 3.35 -30.63 25.15
CA ASP A 766 3.29 -32.01 25.67
C ASP A 766 1.88 -32.48 26.09
N ALA A 767 0.82 -31.75 25.70
CA ALA A 767 -0.57 -32.13 25.94
C ALA A 767 -0.99 -33.43 25.20
N ASP A 768 -1.89 -34.19 25.82
CA ASP A 768 -2.37 -35.49 25.35
C ASP A 768 -3.42 -35.39 24.21
N VAL A 769 -3.75 -34.17 23.74
CA VAL A 769 -4.68 -33.90 22.63
C VAL A 769 -4.00 -33.00 21.60
N HIS A 770 -3.85 -33.49 20.37
CA HIS A 770 -3.36 -32.79 19.17
C HIS A 770 -2.02 -32.02 19.25
N ALA A 771 -1.29 -32.10 20.36
CA ALA A 771 0.02 -31.49 20.52
C ALA A 771 1.12 -32.39 19.93
N ALA A 772 2.21 -32.66 20.67
CA ALA A 772 3.34 -33.49 20.22
C ALA A 772 2.93 -34.80 19.51
N GLN A 773 1.87 -35.49 19.93
CA GLN A 773 1.41 -36.70 19.22
C GLN A 773 1.02 -36.42 17.76
N GLN A 774 0.29 -35.34 17.48
CA GLN A 774 -0.12 -35.00 16.11
C GLN A 774 1.05 -34.39 15.34
N VAL A 775 1.72 -33.40 15.95
CA VAL A 775 2.81 -32.64 15.31
C VAL A 775 3.96 -33.56 14.94
N CYS A 776 4.38 -34.46 15.84
CA CYS A 776 5.46 -35.39 15.55
C CYS A 776 5.03 -36.48 14.57
N CYS A 777 3.80 -37.01 14.62
CA CYS A 777 3.38 -37.99 13.61
C CYS A 777 3.32 -37.42 12.17
N GLN A 778 3.04 -36.12 11.98
CA GLN A 778 2.97 -35.48 10.66
C GLN A 778 1.98 -36.19 9.70
N CYS A 779 0.92 -36.77 10.27
CA CYS A 779 0.14 -37.79 9.58
C CYS A 779 -0.58 -37.28 8.33
N TYR A 780 -1.05 -36.04 8.29
CA TYR A 780 -1.70 -35.48 7.10
C TYR A 780 -0.72 -35.37 5.92
N GLY A 781 0.56 -35.10 6.21
CA GLY A 781 1.65 -35.18 5.23
C GLY A 781 1.83 -36.60 4.70
N TYR A 782 2.14 -37.55 5.58
CA TYR A 782 2.37 -38.95 5.22
C TYR A 782 1.16 -39.64 4.55
N ALA A 783 -0.05 -39.35 5.01
CA ALA A 783 -1.31 -39.84 4.44
C ALA A 783 -1.64 -39.23 3.06
N LYS A 784 -0.96 -38.12 2.70
CA LYS A 784 -1.17 -37.29 1.50
C LYS A 784 -2.56 -36.66 1.47
N GLY A 785 -2.95 -36.06 2.60
CA GLY A 785 -4.22 -35.38 2.81
C GLY A 785 -5.42 -36.27 3.14
N ASP A 786 -5.28 -37.60 3.17
CA ASP A 786 -6.36 -38.53 3.51
C ASP A 786 -6.50 -38.70 5.03
N ASP A 787 -7.13 -37.71 5.67
CA ASP A 787 -7.42 -37.65 7.13
C ASP A 787 -8.05 -38.93 7.71
N LYS A 788 -8.78 -39.70 6.89
CA LYS A 788 -9.39 -40.98 7.31
C LYS A 788 -8.35 -42.02 7.74
N LYS A 789 -7.11 -41.90 7.26
CA LYS A 789 -5.96 -42.73 7.68
C LYS A 789 -5.35 -42.28 9.01
N CYS A 790 -5.51 -41.00 9.37
CA CYS A 790 -5.01 -40.44 10.63
C CYS A 790 -5.91 -40.77 11.83
N LYS A 791 -7.10 -41.31 11.58
CA LYS A 791 -8.04 -41.72 12.64
C LYS A 791 -7.49 -42.89 13.45
N GLY A 792 -6.92 -42.57 14.61
CA GLY A 792 -6.35 -43.54 15.54
C GLY A 792 -4.88 -43.89 15.27
N ILE A 793 -4.18 -43.04 14.50
CA ILE A 793 -2.75 -43.20 14.20
C ILE A 793 -1.89 -43.14 15.47
N ALA A 794 -0.84 -43.97 15.52
CA ALA A 794 0.08 -44.07 16.64
C ALA A 794 1.55 -44.13 16.18
N ARG A 795 2.45 -43.89 17.16
CA ARG A 795 3.91 -44.02 17.03
C ARG A 795 4.29 -45.38 16.42
N GLY A 796 4.88 -45.36 15.22
CA GLY A 796 5.36 -46.54 14.51
C GLY A 796 4.40 -47.11 13.47
N ASP A 797 3.23 -46.50 13.25
CA ASP A 797 2.41 -46.77 12.07
C ASP A 797 3.02 -46.08 10.82
N ASP A 798 2.79 -46.65 9.62
CA ASP A 798 3.30 -46.14 8.32
C ASP A 798 2.98 -44.65 8.04
N TYR A 799 1.95 -44.09 8.68
CA TYR A 799 1.57 -42.67 8.55
C TYR A 799 1.92 -41.82 9.78
N CYS A 800 2.85 -42.27 10.63
CA CYS A 800 3.43 -41.51 11.74
C CYS A 800 4.96 -41.52 11.61
N CYS A 801 5.59 -40.41 11.21
CA CYS A 801 7.02 -40.35 10.81
C CYS A 801 7.41 -41.41 9.76
N GLY A 802 6.49 -41.83 8.88
CA GLY A 802 6.76 -42.92 7.92
C GLY A 802 7.02 -44.29 8.57
N GLY A 803 6.66 -44.46 9.85
CA GLY A 803 7.01 -45.59 10.69
C GLY A 803 8.29 -45.40 11.53
N ASP A 804 9.03 -44.30 11.36
CA ASP A 804 10.25 -44.02 12.12
C ASP A 804 9.94 -43.62 13.57
N THR A 805 10.21 -44.54 14.50
CA THR A 805 9.96 -44.34 15.92
C THR A 805 10.96 -43.43 16.60
N ASP A 806 12.18 -43.34 16.07
CA ASP A 806 13.27 -42.60 16.69
C ASP A 806 13.14 -41.11 16.30
N MET A 807 12.73 -40.85 15.06
CA MET A 807 12.30 -39.53 14.60
C MET A 807 11.10 -39.01 15.42
N TYR A 808 10.05 -39.84 15.61
CA TYR A 808 8.91 -39.47 16.45
C TYR A 808 9.31 -39.20 17.91
N ASP A 809 10.06 -40.11 18.55
CA ASP A 809 10.43 -39.96 19.96
C ASP A 809 11.34 -38.75 20.19
N THR A 810 12.25 -38.43 19.26
CA THR A 810 13.12 -37.25 19.38
C THR A 810 12.32 -35.96 19.26
N CYS A 811 11.35 -35.91 18.35
CA CYS A 811 10.39 -34.79 18.26
C CYS A 811 9.57 -34.64 19.55
N TYR A 812 9.02 -35.75 20.07
CA TYR A 812 8.21 -35.73 21.30
C TYR A 812 9.04 -35.29 22.51
N ALA A 813 10.31 -35.69 22.57
CA ALA A 813 11.24 -35.29 23.61
C ALA A 813 11.47 -33.77 23.65
N LYS A 814 11.49 -33.08 22.51
CA LYS A 814 11.62 -31.60 22.44
C LYS A 814 10.42 -30.87 23.03
N PHE A 815 9.21 -31.23 22.64
CA PHE A 815 7.99 -30.70 23.27
C PHE A 815 7.95 -30.96 24.78
N LYS A 816 8.39 -32.15 25.20
CA LYS A 816 8.46 -32.51 26.61
C LYS A 816 9.52 -31.72 27.38
N GLU A 817 10.68 -31.44 26.76
CA GLU A 817 11.75 -30.58 27.29
C GLU A 817 11.21 -29.17 27.56
N TRP A 818 10.59 -28.53 26.56
CA TRP A 818 10.04 -27.18 26.67
C TRP A 818 8.88 -27.07 27.67
N SER A 819 8.03 -28.09 27.76
CA SER A 819 6.93 -28.12 28.73
C SER A 819 7.40 -28.46 30.17
N ASP A 820 8.44 -29.28 30.34
CA ASP A 820 9.06 -29.53 31.66
C ASP A 820 9.78 -28.29 32.19
N ASP A 821 10.50 -27.56 31.33
CA ASP A 821 11.10 -26.27 31.69
C ASP A 821 10.01 -25.24 32.00
N SER A 822 8.98 -25.11 31.16
CA SER A 822 7.85 -24.19 31.39
C SER A 822 7.15 -24.45 32.72
N ARG A 823 6.97 -25.72 33.12
CA ARG A 823 6.46 -26.10 34.46
C ARG A 823 7.41 -25.69 35.58
N THR A 824 8.71 -25.92 35.40
CA THR A 824 9.75 -25.60 36.39
C THR A 824 9.87 -24.09 36.60
N GLN A 825 9.96 -23.33 35.52
CA GLN A 825 10.02 -21.87 35.55
C GLN A 825 8.73 -21.24 36.04
N LEU A 826 7.54 -21.77 35.68
CA LEU A 826 6.27 -21.25 36.21
C LEU A 826 6.24 -21.31 37.74
N LEU A 827 6.60 -22.46 38.33
CA LEU A 827 6.63 -22.64 39.78
C LEU A 827 7.62 -21.69 40.47
N GLU A 828 8.79 -21.44 39.89
CA GLU A 828 9.78 -20.49 40.43
C GLU A 828 9.30 -19.04 40.29
N LYS A 829 8.95 -18.60 39.07
CA LYS A 829 8.67 -17.19 38.79
C LYS A 829 7.35 -16.73 39.41
N VAL A 830 6.34 -17.60 39.53
CA VAL A 830 5.06 -17.25 40.16
C VAL A 830 5.22 -16.96 41.66
N GLN A 831 6.13 -17.67 42.33
CA GLN A 831 6.48 -17.48 43.74
C GLN A 831 7.37 -16.26 43.96
N ALA A 832 8.18 -15.88 42.97
CA ALA A 832 8.96 -14.64 42.97
C ALA A 832 8.14 -13.38 42.62
N SER A 833 7.01 -13.55 41.91
CA SER A 833 6.15 -12.45 41.47
C SER A 833 5.43 -11.76 42.63
N ASN A 834 5.46 -10.43 42.60
CA ASN A 834 4.73 -9.54 43.50
C ASN A 834 3.66 -8.72 42.74
N ALA A 835 3.29 -9.14 41.53
CA ALA A 835 2.27 -8.45 40.74
C ALA A 835 0.87 -8.57 41.38
N THR A 836 0.01 -7.58 41.14
CA THR A 836 -1.38 -7.60 41.65
C THR A 836 -2.16 -8.78 41.08
N TRP A 837 -1.91 -9.10 39.80
CA TRP A 837 -2.53 -10.18 39.07
C TRP A 837 -1.48 -11.08 38.43
N LYS A 838 -1.80 -12.37 38.36
CA LYS A 838 -0.93 -13.42 37.82
C LYS A 838 -1.76 -14.26 36.87
N ILE A 839 -1.39 -14.25 35.58
CA ILE A 839 -2.18 -14.83 34.49
C ILE A 839 -1.27 -15.76 33.68
N VAL A 840 -1.70 -17.00 33.44
CA VAL A 840 -1.02 -17.91 32.52
C VAL A 840 -1.58 -17.70 31.11
N ASN A 841 -0.67 -17.58 30.14
CA ASN A 841 -0.96 -17.63 28.70
C ASN A 841 -0.39 -18.94 28.15
N SER A 842 -1.21 -19.73 27.47
CA SER A 842 -0.90 -21.08 27.00
C SER A 842 -1.72 -21.40 25.75
N HIS A 843 -1.36 -22.45 25.00
CA HIS A 843 -2.26 -22.98 23.97
C HIS A 843 -3.21 -24.03 24.55
N TYR A 844 -2.70 -24.93 25.40
CA TYR A 844 -3.49 -26.02 25.98
C TYR A 844 -3.84 -25.81 27.46
N SER A 845 -5.14 -25.87 27.79
CA SER A 845 -5.58 -26.03 29.19
C SER A 845 -5.25 -27.41 29.79
N PRO A 846 -4.67 -27.45 31.00
CA PRO A 846 -4.53 -28.65 31.82
C PRO A 846 -5.84 -29.39 32.14
N SER A 847 -7.00 -28.73 32.16
CA SER A 847 -8.29 -29.36 32.51
C SER A 847 -9.02 -30.03 31.33
N ALA A 848 -8.66 -29.65 30.10
CA ALA A 848 -9.32 -30.09 28.86
C ALA A 848 -8.44 -31.03 28.02
N HIS A 849 -7.16 -30.70 27.83
CA HIS A 849 -6.30 -31.30 26.80
C HIS A 849 -5.25 -32.28 27.35
N TYR A 850 -5.17 -32.47 28.67
CA TYR A 850 -4.21 -33.36 29.32
C TYR A 850 -4.87 -34.55 30.03
N ALA A 851 -4.25 -35.71 29.93
CA ALA A 851 -4.54 -36.88 30.74
C ALA A 851 -4.27 -36.61 32.23
N GLU A 852 -4.87 -37.39 33.14
CA GLU A 852 -4.86 -37.08 34.58
C GLU A 852 -3.44 -36.88 35.17
N LYS A 853 -2.42 -37.56 34.61
CA LYS A 853 -1.02 -37.38 35.02
C LYS A 853 -0.47 -36.00 34.64
N GLY A 854 -0.67 -35.56 33.40
CA GLY A 854 -0.22 -34.23 32.92
C GLY A 854 -1.00 -33.11 33.59
N MET A 855 -2.33 -33.26 33.70
CA MET A 855 -3.19 -32.38 34.47
C MET A 855 -2.67 -32.22 35.91
N LYS A 856 -2.39 -33.32 36.63
CA LYS A 856 -1.86 -33.27 38.00
C LYS A 856 -0.53 -32.53 38.10
N ALA A 857 0.39 -32.68 37.14
CA ALA A 857 1.66 -31.95 37.16
C ALA A 857 1.47 -30.42 37.12
N TRP A 858 0.48 -29.94 36.35
CA TRP A 858 0.10 -28.52 36.34
C TRP A 858 -0.70 -28.10 37.59
N PHE A 859 -1.69 -28.89 38.02
CA PHE A 859 -2.51 -28.59 39.20
C PHE A 859 -1.68 -28.58 40.50
N ASP A 860 -0.67 -29.45 40.61
CA ASP A 860 0.33 -29.42 41.68
C ASP A 860 1.12 -28.10 41.73
N ILE A 861 1.29 -27.39 40.61
CA ILE A 861 1.88 -26.04 40.57
C ILE A 861 0.82 -25.02 41.01
N LEU A 862 -0.40 -25.12 40.49
CA LEU A 862 -1.50 -24.21 40.83
C LEU A 862 -1.77 -24.18 42.34
N GLU A 863 -1.78 -25.33 43.03
CA GLU A 863 -2.01 -25.44 44.47
C GLU A 863 -0.91 -24.77 45.33
N LYS A 864 0.26 -24.53 44.73
CA LYS A 864 1.45 -23.88 45.29
C LYS A 864 1.66 -22.46 44.74
N SER A 865 0.66 -21.92 44.05
CA SER A 865 0.67 -20.61 43.39
C SER A 865 -0.46 -19.71 43.90
N ASP A 866 -0.48 -18.48 43.40
CA ASP A 866 -1.60 -17.54 43.44
C ASP A 866 -1.92 -17.01 42.02
N ILE A 867 -1.95 -17.92 41.03
CA ILE A 867 -2.49 -17.64 39.69
C ILE A 867 -3.99 -17.37 39.81
N HIS A 868 -4.48 -16.35 39.11
CA HIS A 868 -5.89 -15.94 39.14
C HIS A 868 -6.62 -16.39 37.87
N VAL A 869 -5.94 -16.38 36.72
CA VAL A 869 -6.50 -16.75 35.41
C VAL A 869 -5.53 -17.63 34.64
N TRP A 870 -6.05 -18.66 33.97
CA TRP A 870 -5.36 -19.47 32.96
C TRP A 870 -6.11 -19.30 31.62
N ALA A 871 -5.49 -18.64 30.65
CA ALA A 871 -6.08 -18.37 29.33
C ALA A 871 -5.47 -19.26 28.25
N TYR A 872 -6.31 -19.77 27.35
CA TYR A 872 -5.95 -20.78 26.35
C TYR A 872 -6.88 -20.81 25.14
N GLY A 873 -6.44 -21.51 24.10
CA GLY A 873 -7.15 -21.72 22.83
C GLY A 873 -7.27 -23.21 22.49
N HIS A 874 -6.82 -23.59 21.29
CA HIS A 874 -6.77 -24.94 20.72
C HIS A 874 -8.13 -25.57 20.39
N THR A 875 -9.08 -25.54 21.34
CA THR A 875 -10.47 -25.80 21.00
C THR A 875 -11.07 -24.49 20.48
N HIS A 876 -11.63 -24.50 19.27
CA HIS A 876 -12.08 -23.29 18.57
C HIS A 876 -13.41 -22.71 19.13
N GLY A 877 -13.56 -22.69 20.45
CA GLY A 877 -14.74 -22.28 21.20
C GLY A 877 -14.40 -21.34 22.35
N GLU A 878 -15.42 -20.99 23.13
CA GLU A 878 -15.37 -19.91 24.12
C GLU A 878 -16.07 -20.35 25.41
N LYS A 879 -15.35 -20.35 26.55
CA LYS A 879 -15.92 -20.65 27.87
C LYS A 879 -15.12 -20.07 29.03
N HIS A 880 -15.75 -20.08 30.20
CA HIS A 880 -15.19 -19.65 31.48
C HIS A 880 -15.54 -20.68 32.56
N ASP A 881 -14.54 -21.40 33.05
CA ASP A 881 -14.60 -22.39 34.13
C ASP A 881 -13.91 -21.84 35.40
N TYR A 882 -14.23 -22.38 36.58
CA TYR A 882 -13.58 -22.00 37.85
C TYR A 882 -13.28 -23.20 38.75
N SER A 883 -12.13 -23.16 39.43
CA SER A 883 -11.67 -24.17 40.39
C SER A 883 -11.61 -23.62 41.81
N GLU A 884 -12.64 -23.87 42.62
CA GLU A 884 -12.66 -23.49 44.05
C GLU A 884 -11.49 -24.06 44.85
N SER A 885 -10.98 -25.24 44.45
CA SER A 885 -9.86 -25.90 45.12
C SER A 885 -8.49 -25.22 44.87
N HIS A 886 -8.38 -24.37 43.84
CA HIS A 886 -7.12 -23.71 43.45
C HIS A 886 -7.23 -22.18 43.40
N GLY A 887 -8.44 -21.63 43.36
CA GLY A 887 -8.71 -20.20 43.19
C GLY A 887 -8.46 -19.67 41.77
N VAL A 888 -8.49 -20.57 40.77
CA VAL A 888 -8.12 -20.29 39.38
C VAL A 888 -9.34 -20.26 38.48
N HIS A 889 -9.45 -19.23 37.66
CA HIS A 889 -10.37 -19.15 36.52
C HIS A 889 -9.70 -19.67 35.24
N PHE A 890 -10.35 -20.59 34.54
CA PHE A 890 -9.88 -21.10 33.24
C PHE A 890 -10.72 -20.47 32.12
N VAL A 891 -10.08 -19.87 31.13
CA VAL A 891 -10.72 -19.11 30.04
C VAL A 891 -10.28 -19.71 28.70
N GLU A 892 -11.22 -20.36 28.01
CA GLU A 892 -11.05 -20.83 26.63
C GLU A 892 -11.51 -19.72 25.68
N ASN A 893 -10.69 -19.43 24.69
CA ASN A 893 -10.76 -18.24 23.84
C ASN A 893 -10.15 -18.55 22.46
N GLY A 894 -10.65 -19.60 21.81
CA GLY A 894 -10.14 -20.14 20.53
C GLY A 894 -11.01 -19.81 19.32
N ALA A 895 -12.03 -18.96 19.44
CA ALA A 895 -12.83 -18.50 18.31
C ALA A 895 -12.28 -17.18 17.72
N GLY A 896 -10.95 -17.01 17.64
CA GLY A 896 -10.31 -15.80 17.11
C GLY A 896 -10.38 -15.64 15.58
N GLY A 897 -10.72 -16.71 14.85
CA GLY A 897 -11.13 -16.63 13.44
C GLY A 897 -10.10 -17.05 12.38
N GLY A 898 -9.03 -17.74 12.76
CA GLY A 898 -8.07 -18.33 11.81
C GLY A 898 -8.59 -19.60 11.13
N ILE A 899 -9.57 -20.24 11.75
CA ILE A 899 -10.13 -21.56 11.47
C ILE A 899 -11.63 -21.58 11.78
N GLN A 900 -12.38 -22.60 11.33
CA GLN A 900 -13.79 -22.72 11.66
C GLN A 900 -14.00 -22.95 13.17
N LYS A 901 -14.83 -22.10 13.79
CA LYS A 901 -15.31 -22.21 15.18
C LYS A 901 -16.02 -23.53 15.47
N GLU A 902 -15.94 -23.98 16.72
CA GLU A 902 -16.49 -25.25 17.20
C GLU A 902 -17.22 -25.07 18.55
N SER A 903 -17.74 -26.16 19.11
CA SER A 903 -18.23 -26.17 20.49
C SER A 903 -17.05 -26.10 21.47
N ALA A 904 -17.19 -25.35 22.56
CA ALA A 904 -16.16 -25.25 23.59
C ALA A 904 -15.85 -26.61 24.27
N SER A 905 -14.63 -26.76 24.81
CA SER A 905 -14.13 -28.08 25.24
C SER A 905 -14.89 -28.65 26.45
N GLY A 906 -15.08 -29.97 26.45
CA GLY A 906 -15.63 -30.69 27.59
C GLY A 906 -14.63 -30.80 28.74
N ILE A 907 -15.11 -30.73 29.99
CA ILE A 907 -14.29 -31.00 31.17
C ILE A 907 -14.10 -32.52 31.32
N THR A 908 -12.87 -32.98 31.47
CA THR A 908 -12.57 -34.41 31.66
C THR A 908 -13.10 -34.92 33.01
N THR A 909 -13.48 -36.20 33.09
CA THR A 909 -14.11 -36.78 34.30
C THR A 909 -13.23 -36.73 35.55
N TYR A 910 -11.91 -36.65 35.38
CA TYR A 910 -10.95 -36.49 36.47
C TYR A 910 -10.58 -35.03 36.76
N ALA A 911 -10.79 -34.08 35.84
CA ALA A 911 -10.71 -32.64 36.11
C ALA A 911 -11.98 -32.10 36.81
N ALA A 912 -13.15 -32.71 36.54
CA ALA A 912 -14.45 -32.32 37.08
C ALA A 912 -14.59 -32.42 38.63
N LYS A 913 -13.58 -32.95 39.33
CA LYS A 913 -13.49 -32.92 40.80
C LYS A 913 -12.75 -31.68 41.35
N TYR A 914 -12.08 -30.92 40.47
CA TYR A 914 -11.34 -29.70 40.80
C TYR A 914 -12.01 -28.46 40.23
N ILE A 915 -12.56 -28.54 39.00
CA ILE A 915 -13.44 -27.51 38.44
C ILE A 915 -14.77 -27.60 39.16
N SER A 916 -15.10 -26.61 39.99
CA SER A 916 -16.37 -26.58 40.75
C SER A 916 -17.53 -26.12 39.89
N ASP A 917 -17.25 -25.29 38.89
CA ASP A 917 -18.27 -24.58 38.11
C ASP A 917 -17.83 -24.33 36.66
N ASN A 918 -18.76 -24.53 35.73
CA ASN A 918 -18.78 -23.79 34.48
C ASN A 918 -19.55 -22.48 34.74
N ILE A 919 -18.86 -21.34 34.66
CA ILE A 919 -19.46 -20.02 34.88
C ILE A 919 -20.22 -19.55 33.63
N TRP A 920 -19.66 -19.83 32.45
CA TRP A 920 -20.23 -19.49 31.16
C TRP A 920 -19.65 -20.39 30.07
N THR A 921 -20.47 -20.77 29.10
CA THR A 921 -20.05 -21.42 27.85
C THR A 921 -20.85 -20.80 26.71
N TYR A 922 -20.19 -20.56 25.59
CA TYR A 922 -20.84 -20.03 24.39
C TYR A 922 -21.32 -21.16 23.45
N SER A 923 -22.27 -20.85 22.57
CA SER A 923 -22.98 -21.81 21.70
C SER A 923 -22.27 -22.16 20.38
N GLY A 924 -20.98 -21.84 20.22
CA GLY A 924 -20.18 -22.20 19.02
C GLY A 924 -20.61 -21.54 17.69
N ALA A 925 -21.43 -20.48 17.74
CA ALA A 925 -22.05 -19.84 16.57
C ALA A 925 -21.46 -18.48 16.15
N GLU A 926 -20.39 -17.99 16.81
CA GLU A 926 -19.77 -16.68 16.62
C GLU A 926 -18.24 -16.75 16.80
N TYR A 927 -17.54 -15.70 16.38
CA TYR A 927 -16.11 -15.48 16.59
C TYR A 927 -15.89 -14.23 17.46
N GLY A 928 -14.84 -14.19 18.25
CA GLY A 928 -14.64 -13.13 19.24
C GLY A 928 -13.27 -13.12 19.91
N PHE A 929 -13.20 -12.42 21.03
CA PHE A 929 -12.00 -12.29 21.85
C PHE A 929 -12.37 -11.88 23.29
N PHE A 930 -11.46 -12.10 24.24
CA PHE A 930 -11.62 -11.66 25.63
C PHE A 930 -10.89 -10.33 25.93
N SER A 931 -11.46 -9.52 26.82
CA SER A 931 -10.77 -8.40 27.47
C SER A 931 -10.68 -8.59 28.98
N MET A 932 -9.53 -8.23 29.55
CA MET A 932 -9.25 -8.25 30.97
C MET A 932 -8.92 -6.82 31.43
N THR A 933 -9.62 -6.31 32.44
CA THR A 933 -9.39 -4.96 32.98
C THR A 933 -9.21 -5.02 34.49
N ALA A 934 -8.08 -4.57 35.00
CA ALA A 934 -7.63 -4.76 36.38
C ALA A 934 -7.77 -3.50 37.23
N SER A 935 -8.13 -3.73 38.49
CA SER A 935 -7.99 -2.82 39.63
C SER A 935 -7.10 -3.50 40.69
N LYS A 936 -7.07 -2.99 41.93
CA LYS A 936 -6.33 -3.63 43.05
C LYS A 936 -6.99 -4.90 43.57
N ASP A 937 -8.33 -4.90 43.60
CA ASP A 937 -9.13 -5.91 44.28
C ASP A 937 -9.85 -6.82 43.28
N TRP A 938 -10.13 -6.31 42.08
CA TRP A 938 -10.98 -6.93 41.06
C TRP A 938 -10.39 -6.87 39.65
N LEU A 939 -10.52 -7.99 38.91
CA LEU A 939 -10.22 -8.13 37.50
C LEU A 939 -11.54 -8.40 36.75
N LYS A 940 -11.93 -7.45 35.90
CA LYS A 940 -13.12 -7.56 35.05
C LYS A 940 -12.77 -8.32 33.76
N LEU A 941 -13.32 -9.52 33.62
CA LEU A 941 -13.22 -10.38 32.45
C LEU A 941 -14.47 -10.21 31.58
N GLN A 942 -14.32 -9.99 30.27
CA GLN A 942 -15.43 -9.82 29.34
C GLN A 942 -15.16 -10.53 28.00
N TYR A 943 -16.16 -11.20 27.42
CA TYR A 943 -16.10 -11.73 26.05
C TYR A 943 -16.81 -10.79 25.08
N HIS A 944 -16.18 -10.49 23.95
CA HIS A 944 -16.65 -9.57 22.91
C HIS A 944 -16.74 -10.26 21.55
N THR A 945 -17.78 -9.91 20.81
CA THR A 945 -18.19 -10.56 19.55
C THR A 945 -18.95 -9.55 18.68
N ALA A 946 -19.34 -9.96 17.47
CA ALA A 946 -20.21 -9.18 16.60
C ALA A 946 -21.59 -8.94 17.24
N ASP A 947 -22.13 -7.73 17.00
CA ASP A 947 -23.53 -7.41 17.30
C ASP A 947 -24.44 -7.59 16.07
N ASP A 948 -25.75 -7.46 16.27
CA ASP A 948 -26.78 -7.71 15.25
C ASP A 948 -26.78 -6.69 14.08
N SER A 949 -25.84 -5.74 14.06
CA SER A 949 -25.67 -4.78 12.94
C SER A 949 -24.65 -5.22 11.89
N TRP A 950 -23.92 -6.32 12.13
CA TRP A 950 -23.03 -6.92 11.12
C TRP A 950 -23.79 -7.64 10.01
N ALA A 951 -23.31 -7.54 8.77
CA ALA A 951 -23.77 -8.38 7.66
C ALA A 951 -22.57 -8.92 6.87
N PHE A 952 -22.29 -10.21 7.03
CA PHE A 952 -21.09 -10.85 6.50
C PHE A 952 -21.18 -11.11 4.99
N GLY A 953 -20.30 -10.46 4.22
CA GLY A 953 -20.13 -10.68 2.78
C GLY A 953 -19.07 -11.73 2.46
N SER A 954 -18.93 -12.09 1.18
CA SER A 954 -17.94 -13.09 0.73
C SER A 954 -16.47 -12.62 0.81
N SER A 955 -16.23 -11.43 1.36
CA SER A 955 -14.92 -10.82 1.64
C SER A 955 -15.15 -9.61 2.55
N ILE A 956 -14.11 -9.14 3.26
CA ILE A 956 -14.25 -8.01 4.20
C ILE A 956 -14.77 -6.73 3.52
N GLY A 957 -14.35 -6.45 2.27
CA GLY A 957 -14.86 -5.32 1.47
C GLY A 957 -16.32 -5.44 1.03
N LYS A 958 -16.97 -6.61 1.23
CA LYS A 958 -18.41 -6.83 1.03
C LYS A 958 -19.17 -6.98 2.35
N THR A 959 -18.49 -6.91 3.50
CA THR A 959 -19.08 -7.05 4.82
C THR A 959 -19.51 -5.69 5.35
N THR A 960 -20.76 -5.57 5.81
CA THR A 960 -21.19 -4.40 6.59
C THR A 960 -20.59 -4.52 7.98
N VAL A 961 -19.66 -3.63 8.31
CA VAL A 961 -19.04 -3.51 9.64
C VAL A 961 -20.08 -2.98 10.63
N GLY A 962 -20.38 -3.79 11.64
CA GLY A 962 -21.26 -3.45 12.75
C GLY A 962 -20.51 -2.97 13.99
N GLY A 963 -21.15 -3.06 15.16
CA GLY A 963 -20.55 -2.72 16.45
C GLY A 963 -19.95 -3.92 17.19
N VAL A 964 -19.93 -3.85 18.52
CA VAL A 964 -19.33 -4.86 19.40
C VAL A 964 -20.34 -5.22 20.49
N ALA A 965 -20.70 -6.50 20.59
CA ALA A 965 -21.53 -7.02 21.66
C ALA A 965 -20.65 -7.67 22.74
N THR A 966 -20.83 -7.29 24.00
CA THR A 966 -20.31 -8.06 25.14
C THR A 966 -21.33 -9.12 25.54
N LYS A 967 -21.01 -10.42 25.42
CA LYS A 967 -21.94 -11.51 25.77
C LYS A 967 -21.60 -12.25 27.08
N HIS A 968 -20.40 -12.02 27.63
CA HIS A 968 -20.02 -12.44 28.99
C HIS A 968 -19.34 -11.29 29.74
N CYS A 969 -19.56 -11.21 31.05
CA CYS A 969 -18.95 -10.21 31.92
C CYS A 969 -18.91 -10.72 33.37
N TRP A 970 -17.72 -10.84 33.94
CA TRP A 970 -17.45 -11.37 35.27
C TRP A 970 -16.40 -10.54 36.01
N TYR A 971 -16.54 -10.41 37.33
CA TYR A 971 -15.56 -9.79 38.21
C TYR A 971 -14.85 -10.89 39.03
N VAL A 972 -13.59 -11.13 38.73
CA VAL A 972 -12.68 -12.03 39.45
C VAL A 972 -12.01 -11.27 40.60
N PRO A 973 -12.03 -11.74 41.86
CA PRO A 973 -11.41 -11.08 43.00
C PRO A 973 -9.94 -11.52 43.21
N ALA A 974 -9.13 -10.62 43.75
CA ALA A 974 -7.70 -10.84 44.00
C ALA A 974 -7.41 -11.82 45.15
N ASP A 975 -8.44 -12.23 45.91
CA ASP A 975 -8.34 -13.30 46.91
C ASP A 975 -8.43 -14.72 46.34
N GLY A 976 -8.79 -14.86 45.05
CA GLY A 976 -8.96 -16.15 44.37
C GLY A 976 -10.31 -16.82 44.63
N THR A 977 -11.29 -16.15 45.25
CA THR A 977 -12.66 -16.67 45.32
C THR A 977 -13.38 -16.55 43.97
N LYS A 978 -14.52 -17.23 43.82
CA LYS A 978 -15.27 -17.37 42.56
C LYS A 978 -15.68 -16.07 41.86
N GLY A 979 -15.76 -14.97 42.60
CA GLY A 979 -16.24 -13.69 42.07
C GLY A 979 -17.73 -13.67 41.72
N VAL A 980 -18.13 -12.66 40.94
CA VAL A 980 -19.54 -12.37 40.63
C VAL A 980 -19.75 -11.92 39.19
N LYS A 981 -20.95 -12.18 38.63
CA LYS A 981 -21.36 -11.63 37.33
C LYS A 981 -21.47 -10.11 37.39
N CYS A 982 -21.12 -9.41 36.31
CA CYS A 982 -21.45 -8.00 36.17
C CYS A 982 -22.96 -7.76 36.23
N SER A 983 -23.38 -6.70 36.93
CA SER A 983 -24.70 -6.10 36.75
C SER A 983 -24.85 -5.55 35.33
N SER A 984 -26.00 -5.77 34.72
CA SER A 984 -26.43 -5.21 33.44
C SER A 984 -26.91 -3.76 33.57
#